data_AF-A0A2P4P1Z1-F1
#
_entry.id   AF-A0A2P4P1Z1-F1
#
_cell.length_a   1.000
_cell.length_b   1.000
_cell.length_c   1.000
_cell.angle_alpha   90.00
_cell.angle_beta   90.00
_cell.angle_gamma   90.00
#
_symmetry.space_group_name_H-M   'P 1'
#
loop_
_entity.id
_entity.type
_entity.pdbx_description
1 polymer ?
#
loop_
_entity_poly.entity_id
_entity_poly.type
_entity_poly.pdbx_seq_one_letter_code
_entity_poly.pdbx_strand_id
1 'polypeptide(L)'
;MIPLADGTLDTLTQSGSSYAYIDSYNKTHKNDECNIFKYQLNKFIDKSITISLYRCLYENAKANWILNIKILDEFAVRDMIEYSLNYKESTKDSEEIPMPDNYEWIYQLWDNLKFRNWDLTKFEDIHLIPTKHFTLRKLKTPTKTFSSKHISNNLISIFEKFGAVFVNSEFDTRKISKWNKVSPYIIKPDKIISVLDSFRANASYPDNLKINLQSSEATELVEHLFNYLRLVNKFNLVQNHIDVIKRFPIFIEVDHNSPIPLLPLQHENKRWYLLPHGEEKLYGKIIYPSDKGGFINSISQNMCYILENIIGIYRLTSNDYWRYYVIPYLKFQRPEDIDIAIDKLFDRLPNFNNELIEVIGNQPFVPAGTIGMFIQQQTPNIINLTKPTELFNPVEMKVTQLFFEDEEVFPVGSYGIRSNSSNKFFRSLQMLWIKKELTSDDIISRINIIVKRINTLEEHDLIRIKALNLLKYIDEKWDQISYNNNALLETIRTNPWIPTFTYERSFISGRKLFSRPIDCFCKKFENLVCYVKPIVEYVPMNMEWNYDPDEKTVLKQLEFCRDNVDQMDQIQPKLKSICMAIYKYMDVAYDSRSQSFDYMKKKLKNQSWILCENIFRSTDKVFIDDLFDGYLPNKNSLIIILPREYYYYKEMFLSMGVQRWSQVKIKDLIQIIKKVVEKDENKVLSIDEINSVIDILICITNKQKINPGERLDGLLVPSTNNILVSLQKIHYDDIEGRLGYEKKHQYLIAHSHVTPQIAKDLKMQSLAGKICDIDHIEDDTWRFYEQDLSLNTKINNITERINFMPYDFIKEFLQIADDAKATHFSVIMDRKQNSYYTKFLLSREMEDLQGPSIWIYFDAQFSNDDIQTLLELKGSCVKDEYDTKIGKFGKGFYYVFHITDLPSIVSGEYITFLDPRARFLPATGYSPKRRRCIRINFIEKEFKKCFPDQCYPYEKMYGCDFTKEFKGTLFRFPLRENLNKINVIRMWKINQEMLFLRNIESCCLYEVNGLSRHQIIWQTKINNIDNCRNSRQTVIDSIDDAQIYQLDIERINGKRKDSEVWVICTGGHDKIKPESSELVEFSKKNRLKRWSCLFAC
;
A
#
# COMPACT_ATOMS: atom_id res chain seq x y z
N MET A 1 37.41 -81.09 -124.28
CA MET A 1 36.86 -79.73 -124.19
C MET A 1 35.47 -79.82 -123.59
N ILE A 2 35.06 -78.82 -122.80
CA ILE A 2 33.77 -78.77 -122.10
C ILE A 2 33.09 -77.44 -122.39
N PRO A 3 31.77 -77.41 -122.68
CA PRO A 3 31.07 -76.14 -122.86
C PRO A 3 30.86 -75.45 -121.51
N LEU A 4 31.12 -74.15 -121.52
CA LEU A 4 30.89 -73.23 -120.42
C LEU A 4 29.56 -72.48 -120.64
N ALA A 5 29.01 -71.95 -119.56
CA ALA A 5 27.69 -71.31 -119.58
C ALA A 5 27.64 -70.00 -120.40
N ASP A 6 28.78 -69.47 -120.83
CA ASP A 6 28.87 -68.33 -121.76
C ASP A 6 28.81 -68.74 -123.25
N GLY A 7 28.72 -70.04 -123.53
CA GLY A 7 28.71 -70.59 -124.89
C GLY A 7 30.10 -70.87 -125.47
N THR A 8 31.17 -70.61 -124.72
CA THR A 8 32.55 -70.96 -125.12
C THR A 8 32.89 -72.39 -124.72
N LEU A 9 33.99 -72.93 -125.26
CA LEU A 9 34.52 -74.24 -124.89
C LEU A 9 35.83 -74.07 -124.14
N ASP A 10 35.93 -74.68 -122.96
CA ASP A 10 37.18 -74.75 -122.19
C ASP A 10 37.88 -76.11 -122.36
N THR A 11 39.17 -76.14 -122.08
CA THR A 11 39.98 -77.35 -122.15
C THR A 11 40.19 -77.95 -120.77
N LEU A 12 39.85 -79.23 -120.63
CA LEU A 12 40.10 -79.99 -119.40
C LEU A 12 41.60 -80.25 -119.27
N THR A 13 42.22 -79.65 -118.26
CA THR A 13 43.67 -79.77 -118.01
C THR A 13 43.93 -80.11 -116.55
N GLN A 14 45.06 -80.78 -116.29
CA GLN A 14 45.53 -81.06 -114.93
C GLN A 14 46.28 -79.87 -114.30
N SER A 15 46.69 -78.88 -115.11
CA SER A 15 47.56 -77.77 -114.69
C SER A 15 47.06 -76.40 -115.15
N GLY A 16 45.73 -76.20 -115.17
CA GLY A 16 45.11 -74.93 -115.54
C GLY A 16 45.07 -73.92 -114.40
N SER A 17 45.29 -72.63 -114.71
CA SER A 17 45.16 -71.52 -113.76
C SER A 17 43.71 -71.05 -113.54
N SER A 18 42.76 -71.54 -114.34
CA SER A 18 41.32 -71.22 -114.24
C SER A 18 40.49 -72.48 -114.00
N TYR A 19 39.64 -72.44 -112.99
CA TYR A 19 38.70 -73.51 -112.66
C TYR A 19 37.32 -73.25 -113.26
N ALA A 20 36.72 -74.29 -113.84
CA ALA A 20 35.30 -74.32 -114.16
C ALA A 20 34.53 -74.93 -112.98
N TYR A 21 33.50 -74.25 -112.50
CA TYR A 21 32.70 -74.68 -111.37
C TYR A 21 31.46 -75.43 -111.83
N ILE A 22 31.17 -76.52 -111.11
CA ILE A 22 29.97 -77.32 -111.27
C ILE A 22 29.21 -77.38 -109.96
N ASP A 23 27.90 -77.22 -110.03
CA ASP A 23 26.99 -77.44 -108.91
C ASP A 23 26.04 -78.59 -109.24
N SER A 24 25.36 -79.13 -108.22
CA SER A 24 24.27 -80.08 -108.32
C SER A 24 23.30 -79.72 -109.45
N TYR A 25 22.96 -80.70 -110.28
CA TYR A 25 22.14 -80.47 -111.47
C TYR A 25 20.72 -80.04 -111.08
N ASN A 26 20.42 -78.76 -111.25
CA ASN A 26 19.09 -78.19 -111.10
C ASN A 26 18.86 -77.23 -112.28
N LYS A 27 18.13 -77.68 -113.31
CA LYS A 27 18.16 -77.03 -114.64
C LYS A 27 17.41 -75.69 -114.71
N THR A 28 16.61 -75.33 -113.71
CA THR A 28 15.78 -74.12 -113.75
C THR A 28 15.37 -73.68 -112.34
N HIS A 29 16.16 -72.84 -111.69
CA HIS A 29 15.69 -72.08 -110.53
C HIS A 29 16.07 -70.61 -110.70
N LYS A 30 15.19 -69.68 -110.27
CA LYS A 30 15.44 -68.23 -110.44
C LYS A 30 16.70 -67.77 -109.70
N ASN A 31 17.07 -68.45 -108.61
CA ASN A 31 18.20 -68.13 -107.75
C ASN A 31 19.48 -68.90 -108.12
N ASP A 32 19.64 -69.29 -109.37
CA ASP A 32 20.86 -69.93 -109.88
C ASP A 32 22.03 -68.92 -109.89
N GLU A 33 23.24 -69.36 -109.53
CA GLU A 33 24.43 -68.51 -109.51
C GLU A 33 24.78 -67.98 -110.91
N CYS A 34 24.46 -68.73 -111.98
CA CYS A 34 24.59 -68.25 -113.36
C CYS A 34 23.69 -67.04 -113.66
N ASN A 35 22.54 -66.90 -112.98
CA ASN A 35 21.66 -65.75 -113.16
C ASN A 35 22.20 -64.49 -112.44
N ILE A 36 23.05 -64.69 -111.42
CA ILE A 36 23.63 -63.64 -110.59
C ILE A 36 24.95 -63.16 -111.21
N PHE A 37 25.86 -64.09 -111.54
CA PHE A 37 27.20 -63.78 -112.05
C PHE A 37 27.28 -63.80 -113.58
N LYS A 38 26.42 -63.01 -114.25
CA LYS A 38 26.29 -63.00 -115.73
C LYS A 38 27.59 -62.66 -116.49
N TYR A 39 28.49 -61.92 -115.86
CA TYR A 39 29.80 -61.56 -116.45
C TYR A 39 30.92 -62.57 -116.15
N GLN A 40 30.61 -63.64 -115.41
CA GLN A 40 31.52 -64.72 -115.06
C GLN A 40 30.96 -66.08 -115.49
N LEU A 41 30.08 -66.11 -116.50
CA LEU A 41 29.49 -67.34 -117.03
C LEU A 41 30.53 -68.32 -117.58
N ASN A 42 31.69 -67.81 -118.03
CA ASN A 42 32.85 -68.60 -118.40
C ASN A 42 33.43 -69.45 -117.24
N LYS A 43 33.07 -69.15 -115.99
CA LYS A 43 33.47 -69.95 -114.84
C LYS A 43 32.52 -71.10 -114.55
N PHE A 44 31.38 -71.22 -115.21
CA PHE A 44 30.38 -72.26 -114.92
C PHE A 44 30.31 -73.27 -116.07
N ILE A 45 30.19 -74.55 -115.73
CA ILE A 45 29.92 -75.59 -116.73
C ILE A 45 28.49 -75.42 -117.28
N ASP A 46 28.35 -75.47 -118.61
CA ASP A 46 27.06 -75.33 -119.25
C ASP A 46 26.11 -76.47 -118.82
N LYS A 47 24.97 -76.08 -118.26
CA LYS A 47 23.91 -77.02 -117.85
C LYS A 47 23.18 -77.63 -119.06
N SER A 48 23.39 -77.14 -120.27
CA SER A 48 22.79 -77.65 -121.51
C SER A 48 23.31 -79.04 -121.91
N ILE A 49 24.50 -79.43 -121.44
CA ILE A 49 25.06 -80.76 -121.71
C ILE A 49 24.16 -81.90 -121.21
N THR A 50 24.38 -83.10 -121.72
CA THR A 50 23.60 -84.28 -121.33
C THR A 50 23.70 -84.50 -119.82
N ILE A 51 22.56 -84.82 -119.19
CA ILE A 51 22.49 -85.00 -117.72
C ILE A 51 23.43 -86.10 -117.21
N SER A 52 23.67 -87.12 -118.04
CA SER A 52 24.63 -88.20 -117.76
C SER A 52 26.06 -87.66 -117.69
N LEU A 53 26.47 -86.81 -118.64
CA LEU A 53 27.77 -86.17 -118.64
C LEU A 53 27.89 -85.19 -117.47
N TYR A 54 26.88 -84.34 -117.25
CA TYR A 54 26.89 -83.39 -116.14
C TYR A 54 27.01 -84.07 -114.77
N ARG A 55 26.26 -85.17 -114.53
CA ARG A 55 26.37 -85.97 -113.30
C ARG A 55 27.75 -86.62 -113.16
N CYS A 56 28.30 -87.15 -114.26
CA CYS A 56 29.65 -87.71 -114.26
C CYS A 56 30.67 -86.66 -113.83
N LEU A 57 30.63 -85.47 -114.44
CA LEU A 57 31.52 -84.36 -114.09
C LEU A 57 31.34 -83.94 -112.62
N TYR A 58 30.10 -83.88 -112.13
CA TYR A 58 29.79 -83.49 -110.77
C TYR A 58 30.31 -84.49 -109.73
N GLU A 59 30.02 -85.80 -109.87
CA GLU A 59 30.48 -86.81 -108.92
C GLU A 59 32.02 -86.92 -108.89
N ASN A 60 32.68 -86.76 -110.05
CA ASN A 60 34.14 -86.73 -110.08
C ASN A 60 34.71 -85.45 -109.46
N ALA A 61 34.13 -84.27 -109.76
CA ALA A 61 34.54 -83.02 -109.11
C ALA A 61 34.34 -83.07 -107.58
N LYS A 62 33.26 -83.70 -107.12
CA LYS A 62 32.99 -83.97 -105.70
C LYS A 62 34.01 -84.92 -105.08
N ALA A 63 34.55 -85.86 -105.86
CA ALA A 63 35.64 -86.74 -105.47
C ALA A 63 37.04 -86.08 -105.58
N ASN A 64 37.12 -84.76 -105.79
CA ASN A 64 38.36 -83.98 -105.98
C ASN A 64 39.21 -84.47 -107.15
N TRP A 65 38.58 -84.69 -108.30
CA TRP A 65 39.26 -84.97 -109.56
C TRP A 65 40.40 -83.97 -109.85
N ILE A 66 41.52 -84.44 -110.39
CA ILE A 66 42.75 -83.66 -110.66
C ILE A 66 42.58 -82.67 -111.85
N LEU A 67 41.41 -82.62 -112.47
CA LEU A 67 41.13 -81.68 -113.56
C LEU A 67 40.75 -80.30 -113.00
N ASN A 68 40.80 -79.28 -113.85
CA ASN A 68 40.39 -77.91 -113.53
C ASN A 68 38.86 -77.71 -113.38
N ILE A 69 38.14 -78.72 -112.86
CA ILE A 69 36.71 -78.64 -112.49
C ILE A 69 36.56 -78.76 -110.98
N LYS A 70 35.83 -77.84 -110.35
CA LYS A 70 35.58 -77.84 -108.90
C LYS A 70 34.08 -77.75 -108.55
N ILE A 71 33.71 -78.28 -107.39
CA ILE A 71 32.38 -78.02 -106.82
C ILE A 71 32.26 -76.54 -106.47
N LEU A 72 31.13 -75.93 -106.81
CA LEU A 72 30.81 -74.59 -106.37
C LEU A 72 30.55 -74.57 -104.86
N ASP A 73 31.42 -73.89 -104.10
CA ASP A 73 31.35 -73.75 -102.65
C ASP A 73 31.31 -72.28 -102.20
N GLU A 74 31.21 -72.01 -100.90
CA GLU A 74 31.13 -70.65 -100.36
C GLU A 74 32.37 -69.80 -100.70
N PHE A 75 33.55 -70.41 -100.81
CA PHE A 75 34.80 -69.72 -101.14
C PHE A 75 34.82 -69.26 -102.59
N ALA A 76 34.44 -70.16 -103.52
CA ALA A 76 34.32 -69.82 -104.93
C ALA A 76 33.32 -68.68 -105.14
N VAL A 77 32.18 -68.72 -104.44
CA VAL A 77 31.15 -67.69 -104.57
C VAL A 77 31.59 -66.38 -103.91
N ARG A 78 32.30 -66.43 -102.77
CA ARG A 78 32.98 -65.27 -102.19
C ARG A 78 33.90 -64.60 -103.21
N ASP A 79 34.78 -65.35 -103.87
CA ASP A 79 35.71 -64.81 -104.88
C ASP A 79 34.96 -64.20 -106.07
N MET A 80 33.84 -64.81 -106.49
CA MET A 80 32.97 -64.27 -107.53
C MET A 80 32.27 -62.98 -107.12
N ILE A 81 31.86 -62.85 -105.85
CA ILE A 81 31.30 -61.62 -105.29
C ILE A 81 32.36 -60.52 -105.25
N GLU A 82 33.57 -60.83 -104.77
CA GLU A 82 34.69 -59.88 -104.72
C GLU A 82 35.04 -59.36 -106.12
N TYR A 83 35.02 -60.22 -107.14
CA TYR A 83 35.19 -59.82 -108.54
C TYR A 83 34.05 -58.93 -109.02
N SER A 84 32.79 -59.30 -108.77
CA SER A 84 31.61 -58.52 -109.19
C SER A 84 31.53 -57.15 -108.51
N LEU A 85 32.07 -57.01 -107.30
CA LEU A 85 32.18 -55.75 -106.58
C LEU A 85 33.44 -54.95 -106.92
N ASN A 86 34.30 -55.47 -107.80
CA ASN A 86 35.56 -54.84 -108.24
C ASN A 86 36.48 -54.46 -107.06
N TYR A 87 36.73 -55.41 -106.15
CA TYR A 87 37.56 -55.16 -104.97
C TYR A 87 38.98 -54.74 -105.36
N LYS A 88 39.40 -53.57 -104.88
CA LYS A 88 40.80 -53.08 -104.92
C LYS A 88 41.40 -53.24 -103.52
N GLU A 89 42.73 -53.17 -103.37
CA GLU A 89 43.34 -53.22 -102.03
C GLU A 89 42.73 -52.17 -101.08
N SER A 90 42.46 -50.96 -101.57
CA SER A 90 41.82 -49.88 -100.80
C SER A 90 40.37 -50.17 -100.36
N THR A 91 39.64 -51.08 -101.02
CA THR A 91 38.26 -51.43 -100.63
C THR A 91 38.23 -52.51 -99.56
N LYS A 92 39.35 -53.20 -99.29
CA LYS A 92 39.41 -54.22 -98.24
C LYS A 92 39.47 -53.62 -96.83
N ASP A 93 39.94 -52.39 -96.69
CA ASP A 93 40.05 -51.72 -95.38
C ASP A 93 38.83 -50.88 -95.00
N SER A 94 37.98 -50.48 -95.97
CA SER A 94 36.76 -49.73 -95.65
C SER A 94 35.69 -50.64 -95.03
N GLU A 95 34.84 -50.07 -94.16
CA GLU A 95 33.66 -50.78 -93.62
C GLU A 95 32.48 -50.77 -94.59
N GLU A 96 32.47 -49.81 -95.50
CA GLU A 96 31.37 -49.47 -96.39
C GLU A 96 31.92 -49.04 -97.76
N ILE A 97 31.21 -49.43 -98.82
CA ILE A 97 31.52 -49.09 -100.21
C ILE A 97 30.27 -48.57 -100.93
N PRO A 98 30.40 -47.76 -101.99
CA PRO A 98 29.27 -47.38 -102.85
C PRO A 98 28.58 -48.63 -103.42
N MET A 99 27.25 -48.61 -103.46
CA MET A 99 26.50 -49.70 -104.06
C MET A 99 26.63 -49.63 -105.60
N PRO A 100 26.88 -50.75 -106.31
CA PRO A 100 26.97 -50.75 -107.77
C PRO A 100 25.68 -50.27 -108.44
N ASP A 101 25.78 -49.59 -109.59
CA ASP A 101 24.62 -49.08 -110.35
C ASP A 101 23.62 -50.19 -110.73
N ASN A 102 24.12 -51.41 -110.97
CA ASN A 102 23.32 -52.61 -111.15
C ASN A 102 23.29 -53.39 -109.83
N TYR A 103 22.48 -52.98 -108.85
CA TYR A 103 22.43 -53.60 -107.52
C TYR A 103 21.40 -54.73 -107.39
N GLU A 104 20.57 -54.97 -108.42
CA GLU A 104 19.53 -56.01 -108.39
C GLU A 104 20.11 -57.40 -108.10
N TRP A 105 21.32 -57.68 -108.60
CA TRP A 105 21.99 -58.96 -108.36
C TRP A 105 22.35 -59.17 -106.88
N ILE A 106 22.52 -58.11 -106.07
CA ILE A 106 22.84 -58.22 -104.64
C ILE A 106 21.62 -58.77 -103.89
N TYR A 107 20.44 -58.31 -104.26
CA TYR A 107 19.21 -58.85 -103.71
C TYR A 107 18.96 -60.29 -104.14
N GLN A 108 19.22 -60.62 -105.42
CA GLN A 108 19.16 -62.00 -105.92
C GLN A 108 20.21 -62.89 -105.25
N LEU A 109 21.39 -62.35 -104.95
CA LEU A 109 22.43 -63.03 -104.20
C LEU A 109 21.92 -63.39 -102.80
N TRP A 110 21.31 -62.47 -102.07
CA TRP A 110 20.75 -62.80 -100.76
C TRP A 110 19.64 -63.85 -100.81
N ASP A 111 18.82 -63.85 -101.86
CA ASP A 111 17.83 -64.90 -102.11
C ASP A 111 18.50 -66.26 -102.42
N ASN A 112 19.66 -66.26 -103.10
CA ASN A 112 20.50 -67.44 -103.31
C ASN A 112 21.20 -67.92 -102.03
N LEU A 113 21.85 -67.04 -101.26
CA LEU A 113 22.49 -67.35 -99.97
C LEU A 113 21.50 -68.05 -99.03
N LYS A 114 20.26 -67.53 -98.98
CA LYS A 114 19.18 -68.10 -98.19
C LYS A 114 18.70 -69.44 -98.75
N PHE A 115 18.54 -69.56 -100.08
CA PHE A 115 18.12 -70.79 -100.74
C PHE A 115 19.11 -71.94 -100.52
N ARG A 116 20.42 -71.65 -100.64
CA ARG A 116 21.50 -72.61 -100.38
C ARG A 116 21.74 -72.86 -98.89
N ASN A 117 21.22 -71.99 -98.02
CA ASN A 117 21.44 -71.99 -96.58
C ASN A 117 22.94 -71.96 -96.21
N TRP A 118 23.75 -71.21 -96.97
CA TRP A 118 25.19 -71.11 -96.73
C TRP A 118 25.54 -70.51 -95.37
N ASP A 119 26.77 -70.75 -94.94
CA ASP A 119 27.33 -70.20 -93.72
C ASP A 119 27.80 -68.75 -93.92
N LEU A 120 27.07 -67.79 -93.33
CA LEU A 120 27.39 -66.37 -93.43
C LEU A 120 28.73 -66.00 -92.77
N THR A 121 29.28 -66.84 -91.89
CA THR A 121 30.61 -66.57 -91.29
C THR A 121 31.72 -66.50 -92.35
N LYS A 122 31.55 -67.20 -93.48
CA LYS A 122 32.50 -67.18 -94.61
C LYS A 122 32.48 -65.87 -95.40
N PHE A 123 31.44 -65.07 -95.24
CA PHE A 123 31.23 -63.81 -95.93
C PHE A 123 31.38 -62.59 -95.00
N GLU A 124 31.85 -62.77 -93.75
CA GLU A 124 31.92 -61.71 -92.72
C GLU A 124 32.64 -60.43 -93.19
N ASP A 125 33.71 -60.59 -93.96
CA ASP A 125 34.54 -59.49 -94.46
C ASP A 125 34.04 -58.87 -95.77
N ILE A 126 32.91 -59.35 -96.31
CA ILE A 126 32.37 -58.92 -97.60
C ILE A 126 31.23 -57.92 -97.40
N HIS A 127 31.26 -56.85 -98.19
CA HIS A 127 30.23 -55.82 -98.29
C HIS A 127 28.94 -56.36 -98.92
N LEU A 128 28.03 -56.87 -98.09
CA LEU A 128 26.78 -57.50 -98.52
C LEU A 128 25.53 -56.79 -98.01
N ILE A 129 25.59 -56.02 -96.92
CA ILE A 129 24.40 -55.40 -96.32
C ILE A 129 24.11 -54.07 -97.04
N PRO A 130 22.99 -53.93 -97.77
CA PRO A 130 22.61 -52.64 -98.35
C PRO A 130 22.14 -51.70 -97.24
N THR A 131 22.70 -50.49 -97.18
CA THR A 131 22.32 -49.48 -96.18
C THR A 131 21.35 -48.46 -96.78
N LYS A 132 20.72 -47.68 -95.90
CA LYS A 132 19.81 -46.59 -96.26
C LYS A 132 20.47 -45.50 -97.13
N HIS A 133 21.79 -45.39 -97.10
CA HIS A 133 22.56 -44.40 -97.88
C HIS A 133 22.99 -44.93 -99.26
N PHE A 134 22.41 -46.03 -99.74
CA PHE A 134 22.75 -46.66 -101.03
C PHE A 134 24.23 -47.07 -101.12
N THR A 135 24.73 -47.62 -100.02
CA THR A 135 26.07 -48.19 -99.88
C THR A 135 25.95 -49.64 -99.40
N LEU A 136 27.03 -50.42 -99.53
CA LEU A 136 27.12 -51.79 -99.04
C LEU A 136 28.08 -51.84 -97.86
N ARG A 137 27.63 -52.41 -96.74
CA ARG A 137 28.43 -52.61 -95.53
C ARG A 137 28.87 -54.05 -95.39
N LYS A 138 30.05 -54.27 -94.81
CA LYS A 138 30.49 -55.61 -94.39
C LYS A 138 29.50 -56.22 -93.40
N LEU A 139 29.40 -57.55 -93.41
CA LEU A 139 28.59 -58.26 -92.42
C LEU A 139 29.16 -58.05 -91.00
N LYS A 140 30.48 -58.11 -90.85
CA LYS A 140 31.17 -57.87 -89.58
C LYS A 140 31.82 -56.50 -89.55
N THR A 141 31.20 -55.60 -88.80
CA THR A 141 31.74 -54.25 -88.55
C THR A 141 31.78 -53.91 -87.07
N PRO A 142 32.71 -53.02 -86.66
CA PRO A 142 32.72 -52.35 -85.36
C PRO A 142 31.42 -51.58 -85.10
N THR A 143 31.02 -50.70 -86.03
CA THR A 143 29.74 -49.99 -85.93
C THR A 143 28.63 -50.88 -86.48
N LYS A 144 27.69 -51.28 -85.62
CA LYS A 144 26.64 -52.23 -85.98
C LYS A 144 25.57 -51.59 -86.85
N THR A 145 24.97 -52.42 -87.71
CA THR A 145 23.88 -52.00 -88.60
C THR A 145 22.52 -52.29 -87.97
N PHE A 146 21.56 -51.40 -88.14
CA PHE A 146 20.24 -51.45 -87.50
C PHE A 146 19.11 -51.67 -88.50
N SER A 147 18.08 -52.40 -88.08
CA SER A 147 16.82 -52.49 -88.81
C SER A 147 16.04 -51.19 -88.68
N SER A 148 15.48 -50.74 -89.81
CA SER A 148 14.57 -49.60 -89.92
C SER A 148 13.12 -49.93 -89.53
N LYS A 149 12.83 -51.19 -89.18
CA LYS A 149 11.48 -51.63 -88.81
C LYS A 149 11.12 -51.20 -87.39
N HIS A 150 9.87 -50.75 -87.22
CA HIS A 150 9.28 -50.45 -85.92
C HIS A 150 10.02 -49.34 -85.12
N ILE A 151 10.71 -48.43 -85.83
CA ILE A 151 11.39 -47.25 -85.26
C ILE A 151 10.95 -46.00 -86.05
N SER A 152 10.81 -44.85 -85.37
CA SER A 152 10.42 -43.58 -86.00
C SER A 152 11.57 -42.96 -86.80
N ASN A 153 11.27 -42.12 -87.79
CA ASN A 153 12.30 -41.39 -88.56
C ASN A 153 13.17 -40.48 -87.68
N ASN A 154 12.60 -39.92 -86.61
CA ASN A 154 13.35 -39.10 -85.65
C ASN A 154 14.27 -39.95 -84.77
N LEU A 155 13.85 -41.13 -84.30
CA LEU A 155 14.75 -42.03 -83.58
C LEU A 155 15.86 -42.56 -84.48
N ILE A 156 15.58 -42.80 -85.76
CA ILE A 156 16.61 -43.12 -86.75
C ILE A 156 17.65 -42.01 -86.81
N SER A 157 17.25 -40.73 -86.95
CA SER A 157 18.21 -39.63 -87.00
C SER A 157 19.00 -39.44 -85.70
N ILE A 158 18.37 -39.69 -84.53
CA ILE A 158 19.05 -39.68 -83.23
C ILE A 158 20.10 -40.80 -83.14
N PHE A 159 19.76 -42.01 -83.58
CA PHE A 159 20.69 -43.14 -83.56
C PHE A 159 21.84 -42.92 -84.56
N GLU A 160 21.53 -42.38 -85.76
CA GLU A 160 22.53 -41.99 -86.77
C GLU A 160 23.51 -40.94 -86.21
N LYS A 161 23.03 -39.96 -85.43
CA LYS A 161 23.90 -39.02 -84.71
C LYS A 161 24.90 -39.77 -83.83
N PHE A 162 24.49 -40.78 -83.06
CA PHE A 162 25.37 -41.60 -82.22
C PHE A 162 26.26 -42.61 -82.98
N GLY A 163 26.25 -42.58 -84.32
CA GLY A 163 27.06 -43.43 -85.19
C GLY A 163 26.41 -44.76 -85.58
N ALA A 164 25.09 -44.91 -85.41
CA ALA A 164 24.35 -46.07 -85.95
C ALA A 164 24.16 -45.94 -87.47
N VAL A 165 24.17 -47.08 -88.17
CA VAL A 165 23.89 -47.13 -89.61
C VAL A 165 22.68 -48.01 -89.84
N PHE A 166 21.71 -47.55 -90.63
CA PHE A 166 20.48 -48.30 -90.90
C PHE A 166 20.53 -49.04 -92.23
N VAL A 167 19.92 -50.22 -92.26
CA VAL A 167 19.76 -51.05 -93.46
C VAL A 167 18.75 -50.40 -94.42
N ASN A 168 18.93 -50.63 -95.73
CA ASN A 168 17.98 -50.19 -96.75
C ASN A 168 16.57 -50.76 -96.49
N SER A 169 15.52 -49.94 -96.67
CA SER A 169 14.14 -50.32 -96.37
C SER A 169 13.63 -51.48 -97.26
N GLU A 170 14.08 -51.55 -98.51
CA GLU A 170 13.75 -52.64 -99.42
C GLU A 170 14.39 -53.95 -98.94
N PHE A 171 15.66 -53.90 -98.52
CA PHE A 171 16.34 -55.06 -97.94
C PHE A 171 15.66 -55.53 -96.66
N ASP A 172 15.31 -54.59 -95.78
CA ASP A 172 14.71 -54.89 -94.49
C ASP A 172 13.31 -55.50 -94.69
N THR A 173 12.50 -55.07 -95.66
CA THR A 173 11.14 -55.62 -95.88
C THR A 173 11.11 -57.03 -96.48
N ARG A 174 12.18 -57.48 -97.16
CA ARG A 174 12.24 -58.81 -97.78
C ARG A 174 12.22 -59.96 -96.76
N LYS A 175 11.84 -61.16 -97.22
CA LYS A 175 11.84 -62.40 -96.39
C LYS A 175 13.23 -62.78 -95.85
N ILE A 176 14.31 -62.18 -96.36
CA ILE A 176 15.69 -62.36 -95.91
C ILE A 176 15.87 -61.82 -94.49
N SER A 177 15.22 -60.69 -94.13
CA SER A 177 15.31 -60.09 -92.79
C SER A 177 14.78 -61.00 -91.66
N LYS A 178 13.98 -62.02 -92.01
CA LYS A 178 13.42 -63.02 -91.08
C LYS A 178 14.30 -64.27 -90.97
N TRP A 179 15.41 -64.34 -91.69
CA TRP A 179 16.33 -65.47 -91.62
C TRP A 179 17.20 -65.35 -90.37
N ASN A 180 17.12 -66.33 -89.47
CA ASN A 180 17.79 -66.30 -88.16
C ASN A 180 19.31 -66.06 -88.26
N LYS A 181 19.97 -66.54 -89.33
CA LYS A 181 21.41 -66.33 -89.55
C LYS A 181 21.80 -64.86 -89.79
N VAL A 182 20.87 -63.99 -90.15
CA VAL A 182 21.13 -62.54 -90.38
C VAL A 182 21.08 -61.73 -89.07
N SER A 183 20.36 -62.23 -88.06
CA SER A 183 20.14 -61.52 -86.79
C SER A 183 21.39 -61.09 -86.00
N PRO A 184 22.56 -61.78 -86.08
CA PRO A 184 23.79 -61.31 -85.42
C PRO A 184 24.39 -60.04 -86.05
N TYR A 185 24.06 -59.75 -87.32
CA TYR A 185 24.65 -58.66 -88.09
C TYR A 185 23.75 -57.41 -88.16
N ILE A 186 22.44 -57.59 -88.01
CA ILE A 186 21.44 -56.49 -88.04
C ILE A 186 20.72 -56.43 -86.69
N ILE A 187 21.00 -55.37 -85.93
CA ILE A 187 20.39 -55.12 -84.62
C ILE A 187 18.98 -54.59 -84.81
N LYS A 188 18.04 -55.16 -84.06
CA LYS A 188 16.68 -54.64 -84.00
C LYS A 188 16.58 -53.61 -82.87
N PRO A 189 16.03 -52.41 -83.12
CA PRO A 189 15.94 -51.36 -82.09
C PRO A 189 15.16 -51.75 -80.82
N ASP A 190 14.25 -52.72 -80.90
CA ASP A 190 13.52 -53.26 -79.74
C ASP A 190 14.40 -54.10 -78.80
N LYS A 191 15.56 -54.58 -79.28
CA LYS A 191 16.56 -55.31 -78.48
C LYS A 191 17.52 -54.33 -77.80
N ILE A 192 17.00 -53.61 -76.79
CA ILE A 192 17.69 -52.49 -76.17
C ILE A 192 19.08 -52.82 -75.60
N ILE A 193 19.31 -54.03 -75.08
CA ILE A 193 20.65 -54.44 -74.62
C ILE A 193 21.65 -54.42 -75.78
N SER A 194 21.30 -55.03 -76.91
CA SER A 194 22.15 -55.01 -78.12
C SER A 194 22.35 -53.61 -78.67
N VAL A 195 21.34 -52.73 -78.56
CA VAL A 195 21.46 -51.30 -78.90
C VAL A 195 22.51 -50.62 -78.01
N LEU A 196 22.43 -50.77 -76.68
CA LEU A 196 23.39 -50.17 -75.74
C LEU A 196 24.81 -50.74 -75.93
N ASP A 197 24.93 -52.05 -76.14
CA ASP A 197 26.20 -52.71 -76.45
C ASP A 197 26.82 -52.16 -77.74
N SER A 198 26.01 -51.90 -78.76
CA SER A 198 26.51 -51.39 -80.04
C SER A 198 27.03 -49.97 -79.96
N PHE A 199 26.39 -49.08 -79.18
CA PHE A 199 26.90 -47.73 -78.96
C PHE A 199 28.21 -47.75 -78.16
N ARG A 200 28.37 -48.72 -77.27
CA ARG A 200 29.61 -48.94 -76.52
C ARG A 200 30.72 -49.54 -77.37
N ALA A 201 30.39 -50.42 -78.31
CA ALA A 201 31.35 -51.07 -79.21
C ALA A 201 31.87 -50.13 -80.32
N ASN A 202 31.31 -48.93 -80.45
CA ASN A 202 31.81 -47.93 -81.40
C ASN A 202 33.25 -47.53 -81.05
N ALA A 203 34.12 -47.42 -82.06
CA ALA A 203 35.54 -47.09 -81.89
C ALA A 203 35.77 -45.72 -81.21
N SER A 204 34.82 -44.79 -81.34
CA SER A 204 34.88 -43.48 -80.68
C SER A 204 34.15 -43.44 -79.34
N TYR A 205 33.77 -44.57 -78.73
CA TYR A 205 33.15 -44.56 -77.41
C TYR A 205 34.12 -44.04 -76.33
N PRO A 206 33.71 -43.11 -75.44
CA PRO A 206 32.36 -42.55 -75.25
C PRO A 206 32.06 -41.26 -76.04
N ASP A 207 32.99 -40.77 -76.86
CA ASP A 207 32.85 -39.53 -77.62
C ASP A 207 31.71 -39.57 -78.65
N ASN A 208 31.34 -40.75 -79.16
CA ASN A 208 30.16 -40.90 -80.01
C ASN A 208 28.86 -40.45 -79.34
N LEU A 209 28.81 -40.41 -78.01
CA LEU A 209 27.64 -39.97 -77.24
C LEU A 209 27.68 -38.48 -76.87
N LYS A 210 28.78 -37.76 -77.18
CA LYS A 210 28.95 -36.31 -76.91
C LYS A 210 28.23 -35.45 -77.96
N ILE A 211 26.92 -35.60 -78.06
CA ILE A 211 26.12 -34.90 -79.08
C ILE A 211 25.03 -34.10 -78.39
N ASN A 212 24.93 -32.80 -78.68
CA ASN A 212 23.85 -32.00 -78.14
C ASN A 212 22.53 -32.40 -78.80
N LEU A 213 21.63 -32.98 -78.00
CA LEU A 213 20.25 -33.25 -78.40
C LEU A 213 19.36 -32.05 -78.08
N GLN A 214 18.39 -31.78 -78.95
CA GLN A 214 17.29 -30.88 -78.63
C GLN A 214 16.37 -31.54 -77.59
N SER A 215 15.64 -30.76 -76.80
CA SER A 215 14.78 -31.31 -75.74
C SER A 215 13.69 -32.26 -76.26
N SER A 216 13.20 -32.05 -77.49
CA SER A 216 12.27 -32.98 -78.16
C SER A 216 12.94 -34.32 -78.51
N GLU A 217 14.17 -34.28 -79.02
CA GLU A 217 14.96 -35.46 -79.37
C GLU A 217 15.31 -36.28 -78.12
N ALA A 218 15.71 -35.60 -77.03
CA ALA A 218 15.96 -36.23 -75.75
C ALA A 218 14.71 -36.93 -75.18
N THR A 219 13.54 -36.29 -75.30
CA THR A 219 12.26 -36.87 -74.86
C THR A 219 11.92 -38.13 -75.65
N GLU A 220 12.06 -38.10 -76.98
CA GLU A 220 11.78 -39.26 -77.84
C GLU A 220 12.73 -40.43 -77.55
N LEU A 221 14.02 -40.14 -77.31
CA LEU A 221 14.99 -41.16 -76.88
C LEU A 221 14.64 -41.75 -75.50
N VAL A 222 14.20 -40.92 -74.55
CA VAL A 222 13.75 -41.37 -73.22
C VAL A 222 12.53 -42.29 -73.32
N GLU A 223 11.56 -41.95 -74.17
CA GLU A 223 10.40 -42.82 -74.43
C GLU A 223 10.82 -44.17 -75.01
N HIS A 224 11.73 -44.16 -75.98
CA HIS A 224 12.27 -45.40 -76.55
C HIS A 224 13.00 -46.25 -75.49
N LEU A 225 13.91 -45.64 -74.73
CA LEU A 225 14.64 -46.31 -73.65
C LEU A 225 13.67 -46.90 -72.61
N PHE A 226 12.71 -46.11 -72.13
CA PHE A 226 11.71 -46.55 -71.15
C PHE A 226 10.90 -47.75 -71.65
N ASN A 227 10.36 -47.67 -72.87
CA ASN A 227 9.48 -48.69 -73.42
C ASN A 227 10.11 -50.08 -73.47
N TYR A 228 11.42 -50.14 -73.74
CA TYR A 228 12.14 -51.41 -73.86
C TYR A 228 12.91 -51.79 -72.59
N LEU A 229 13.49 -50.83 -71.85
CA LEU A 229 14.19 -51.14 -70.59
C LEU A 229 13.26 -51.72 -69.53
N ARG A 230 12.00 -51.27 -69.46
CA ARG A 230 11.01 -51.84 -68.52
C ARG A 230 10.66 -53.32 -68.81
N LEU A 231 10.89 -53.79 -70.03
CA LEU A 231 10.62 -55.16 -70.46
C LEU A 231 11.83 -56.09 -70.28
N VAL A 232 13.02 -55.53 -70.00
CA VAL A 232 14.24 -56.30 -69.81
C VAL A 232 14.28 -56.85 -68.39
N ASN A 233 14.69 -58.11 -68.25
CA ASN A 233 14.98 -58.70 -66.95
C ASN A 233 16.16 -57.96 -66.29
N LYS A 234 15.98 -57.44 -65.07
CA LYS A 234 16.99 -56.63 -64.35
C LYS A 234 18.35 -57.31 -64.25
N PHE A 235 18.41 -58.65 -64.17
CA PHE A 235 19.67 -59.41 -64.13
C PHE A 235 20.50 -59.31 -65.42
N ASN A 236 19.90 -58.95 -66.55
CA ASN A 236 20.59 -58.78 -67.83
C ASN A 236 21.18 -57.36 -67.99
N LEU A 237 20.79 -56.41 -67.14
CA LEU A 237 21.29 -55.05 -67.20
C LEU A 237 22.54 -54.93 -66.30
N VAL A 238 23.73 -55.00 -66.91
CA VAL A 238 25.00 -54.80 -66.21
C VAL A 238 25.38 -53.32 -66.11
N GLN A 239 26.31 -52.99 -65.21
CA GLN A 239 26.77 -51.61 -64.95
C GLN A 239 27.22 -50.88 -66.23
N ASN A 240 27.85 -51.59 -67.17
CA ASN A 240 28.27 -51.01 -68.44
C ASN A 240 27.10 -50.43 -69.26
N HIS A 241 25.93 -51.07 -69.23
CA HIS A 241 24.73 -50.58 -69.92
C HIS A 241 24.21 -49.30 -69.23
N ILE A 242 24.23 -49.28 -67.90
CA ILE A 242 23.85 -48.12 -67.10
C ILE A 242 24.79 -46.95 -67.39
N ASP A 243 26.09 -47.20 -67.57
CA ASP A 243 27.07 -46.16 -67.90
C ASP A 243 26.85 -45.56 -69.29
N VAL A 244 26.43 -46.36 -70.27
CA VAL A 244 25.98 -45.84 -71.58
C VAL A 244 24.77 -44.93 -71.39
N ILE A 245 23.76 -45.36 -70.61
CA ILE A 245 22.56 -44.55 -70.36
C ILE A 245 22.90 -43.23 -69.66
N LYS A 246 23.77 -43.25 -68.64
CA LYS A 246 24.24 -42.06 -67.92
C LYS A 246 25.02 -41.07 -68.81
N ARG A 247 25.58 -41.53 -69.94
CA ARG A 247 26.32 -40.70 -70.90
C ARG A 247 25.42 -40.08 -71.97
N PHE A 248 24.18 -40.54 -72.12
CA PHE A 248 23.25 -39.87 -73.02
C PHE A 248 22.91 -38.47 -72.50
N PRO A 249 22.89 -37.45 -73.37
CA PRO A 249 22.48 -36.09 -73.03
C PRO A 249 20.95 -36.01 -73.07
N ILE A 250 20.30 -36.69 -72.13
CA ILE A 250 18.84 -36.79 -72.03
C ILE A 250 18.28 -36.26 -70.70
N PHE A 251 19.15 -35.96 -69.73
CA PHE A 251 18.74 -35.55 -68.39
C PHE A 251 18.68 -34.04 -68.29
N ILE A 252 17.78 -33.49 -67.48
CA ILE A 252 17.66 -32.04 -67.31
C ILE A 252 17.97 -31.73 -65.85
N GLU A 253 18.97 -30.89 -65.58
CA GLU A 253 19.20 -30.35 -64.24
C GLU A 253 18.07 -29.38 -63.89
N VAL A 254 17.60 -29.45 -62.65
CA VAL A 254 16.56 -28.59 -62.11
C VAL A 254 17.00 -27.10 -62.27
N ASP A 255 16.09 -26.24 -62.70
CA ASP A 255 16.31 -24.82 -63.08
C ASP A 255 17.11 -24.59 -64.39
N HIS A 256 17.49 -25.65 -65.11
CA HIS A 256 18.11 -25.58 -66.44
C HIS A 256 17.19 -26.18 -67.53
N ASN A 257 17.35 -25.74 -68.78
CA ASN A 257 16.49 -26.15 -69.91
C ASN A 257 17.19 -27.06 -70.94
N SER A 258 18.50 -27.21 -70.84
CA SER A 258 19.33 -27.98 -71.78
C SER A 258 19.53 -29.41 -71.28
N PRO A 259 19.35 -30.44 -72.14
CA PRO A 259 19.72 -31.81 -71.80
C PRO A 259 21.23 -31.95 -71.54
N ILE A 260 21.59 -32.69 -70.50
CA ILE A 260 22.95 -32.95 -70.03
C ILE A 260 23.17 -34.46 -69.80
N PRO A 261 24.42 -34.95 -69.88
CA PRO A 261 24.78 -36.27 -69.40
C PRO A 261 25.02 -36.27 -67.88
N LEU A 262 24.75 -37.40 -67.21
CA LEU A 262 25.00 -37.57 -65.76
C LEU A 262 26.46 -37.90 -65.44
N LEU A 263 27.17 -38.54 -66.37
CA LEU A 263 28.61 -38.80 -66.28
C LEU A 263 29.37 -37.89 -67.26
N PRO A 264 29.63 -36.62 -66.90
CA PRO A 264 30.53 -35.77 -67.66
C PRO A 264 31.97 -36.27 -67.50
N LEU A 265 32.78 -36.19 -68.57
CA LEU A 265 34.16 -36.69 -68.57
C LEU A 265 35.16 -35.83 -67.77
N GLN A 266 34.75 -34.68 -67.21
CA GLN A 266 35.65 -33.70 -66.58
C GLN A 266 35.46 -33.50 -65.07
N HIS A 267 34.34 -33.95 -64.49
CA HIS A 267 34.05 -33.76 -63.06
C HIS A 267 33.58 -35.06 -62.42
N GLU A 268 34.52 -35.83 -61.86
CA GLU A 268 34.25 -37.16 -61.29
C GLU A 268 33.45 -37.14 -59.97
N ASN A 269 33.17 -35.97 -59.38
CA ASN A 269 32.64 -35.88 -58.01
C ASN A 269 31.26 -35.21 -57.84
N LYS A 270 30.56 -34.78 -58.90
CA LYS A 270 29.22 -34.20 -58.75
C LYS A 270 28.19 -35.30 -58.43
N ARG A 271 27.57 -35.24 -57.25
CA ARG A 271 26.49 -36.17 -56.87
C ARG A 271 25.14 -35.64 -57.36
N TRP A 272 24.35 -36.52 -57.96
CA TRP A 272 23.01 -36.22 -58.45
C TRP A 272 21.96 -36.76 -57.49
N TYR A 273 20.91 -35.98 -57.25
CA TYR A 273 19.79 -36.35 -56.39
C TYR A 273 18.46 -36.08 -57.10
N LEU A 274 17.39 -36.76 -56.67
CA LEU A 274 16.03 -36.43 -57.09
C LEU A 274 15.30 -35.69 -55.98
N LEU A 275 14.51 -34.70 -56.36
CA LEU A 275 13.64 -33.98 -55.45
C LEU A 275 12.53 -34.89 -54.88
N PRO A 276 11.91 -34.55 -53.74
CA PRO A 276 10.81 -35.32 -53.19
C PRO A 276 9.61 -35.46 -54.15
N HIS A 277 8.90 -36.59 -54.10
CA HIS A 277 7.69 -36.82 -54.90
C HIS A 277 6.61 -35.78 -54.61
N GLY A 278 6.01 -35.23 -55.67
CA GLY A 278 4.95 -34.23 -55.60
C GLY A 278 5.47 -32.81 -55.38
N GLU A 279 6.76 -32.63 -55.11
CA GLU A 279 7.38 -31.34 -54.86
C GLU A 279 8.23 -30.83 -56.03
N GLU A 280 8.38 -31.62 -57.10
CA GLU A 280 9.26 -31.33 -58.24
C GLU A 280 8.82 -30.10 -59.08
N LYS A 281 7.66 -29.51 -58.80
CA LYS A 281 7.18 -28.26 -59.44
C LYS A 281 7.10 -27.08 -58.47
N LEU A 282 7.31 -27.31 -57.17
CA LEU A 282 6.95 -26.38 -56.10
C LEU A 282 8.16 -25.99 -55.21
N TYR A 283 9.35 -26.55 -55.45
CA TYR A 283 10.56 -26.39 -54.62
C TYR A 283 11.18 -24.98 -54.69
N GLY A 284 10.84 -24.17 -55.70
CA GLY A 284 11.34 -22.80 -55.84
C GLY A 284 12.72 -22.75 -56.50
N LYS A 285 13.67 -22.01 -55.91
CA LYS A 285 15.04 -21.89 -56.38
C LYS A 285 15.95 -22.87 -55.63
N ILE A 286 16.77 -23.64 -56.33
CA ILE A 286 17.79 -24.47 -55.68
C ILE A 286 18.92 -23.60 -55.13
N ILE A 287 19.09 -23.59 -53.80
CA ILE A 287 20.16 -22.85 -53.10
C ILE A 287 21.36 -23.74 -52.71
N TYR A 288 21.29 -25.03 -53.02
CA TYR A 288 22.39 -25.96 -52.74
C TYR A 288 23.60 -25.65 -53.65
N PRO A 289 24.83 -25.60 -53.13
CA PRO A 289 26.01 -25.25 -53.92
C PRO A 289 26.22 -26.20 -55.12
N SER A 290 26.33 -25.64 -56.32
CA SER A 290 26.42 -26.38 -57.59
C SER A 290 27.71 -27.18 -57.76
N ASP A 291 28.76 -26.82 -57.01
CA ASP A 291 30.04 -27.53 -56.90
C ASP A 291 29.95 -28.82 -56.07
N LYS A 292 28.96 -28.92 -55.17
CA LYS A 292 28.78 -30.10 -54.29
C LYS A 292 27.86 -31.16 -54.87
N GLY A 293 26.92 -30.78 -55.73
CA GLY A 293 25.94 -31.69 -56.32
C GLY A 293 24.88 -30.95 -57.10
N GLY A 294 23.93 -31.70 -57.66
CA GLY A 294 22.82 -31.13 -58.40
C GLY A 294 21.56 -32.00 -58.30
N PHE A 295 20.44 -31.44 -58.73
CA PHE A 295 19.14 -32.10 -58.74
C PHE A 295 18.71 -32.36 -60.17
N ILE A 296 18.21 -33.57 -60.45
CA ILE A 296 17.74 -33.93 -61.79
C ILE A 296 16.21 -33.87 -61.83
N ASN A 297 15.69 -33.28 -62.91
CA ASN A 297 14.27 -33.21 -63.18
C ASN A 297 13.70 -34.59 -63.51
N SER A 298 12.79 -35.07 -62.66
CA SER A 298 12.11 -36.35 -62.80
C SER A 298 10.59 -36.21 -63.02
N ILE A 299 10.10 -35.06 -63.53
CA ILE A 299 8.66 -34.79 -63.67
C ILE A 299 7.98 -35.78 -64.62
N SER A 300 8.68 -36.24 -65.67
CA SER A 300 8.16 -37.27 -66.58
C SER A 300 8.21 -38.65 -65.94
N GLN A 301 7.09 -39.39 -65.98
CA GLN A 301 6.99 -40.75 -65.46
C GLN A 301 8.04 -41.68 -66.10
N ASN A 302 8.31 -41.51 -67.39
CA ASN A 302 9.31 -42.30 -68.13
C ASN A 302 10.73 -42.01 -67.62
N MET A 303 11.04 -40.72 -67.42
CA MET A 303 12.34 -40.29 -66.89
C MET A 303 12.54 -40.74 -65.44
N CYS A 304 11.50 -40.63 -64.61
CA CYS A 304 11.50 -41.09 -63.22
C CYS A 304 11.86 -42.57 -63.11
N TYR A 305 11.23 -43.43 -63.93
CA TYR A 305 11.55 -44.86 -63.97
C TYR A 305 13.02 -45.13 -64.34
N ILE A 306 13.55 -44.41 -65.35
CA ILE A 306 14.96 -44.56 -65.75
C ILE A 306 15.90 -44.13 -64.60
N LEU A 307 15.63 -43.00 -63.95
CA LEU A 307 16.49 -42.47 -62.89
C LEU A 307 16.49 -43.36 -61.64
N GLU A 308 15.33 -43.85 -61.21
CA GLU A 308 15.21 -44.63 -59.97
C GLU A 308 15.44 -46.13 -60.15
N ASN A 309 14.77 -46.73 -61.14
CA ASN A 309 14.72 -48.19 -61.26
C ASN A 309 15.85 -48.76 -62.12
N ILE A 310 16.41 -47.95 -63.02
CA ILE A 310 17.49 -48.36 -63.94
C ILE A 310 18.83 -47.82 -63.46
N ILE A 311 18.93 -46.50 -63.22
CA ILE A 311 20.19 -45.85 -62.84
C ILE A 311 20.45 -45.94 -61.33
N GLY A 312 19.39 -45.87 -60.50
CA GLY A 312 19.49 -45.93 -59.04
C GLY A 312 19.86 -44.59 -58.39
N ILE A 313 19.44 -43.45 -58.95
CA ILE A 313 19.62 -42.14 -58.29
C ILE A 313 18.72 -42.08 -57.05
N TYR A 314 19.31 -41.69 -55.93
CA TYR A 314 18.59 -41.56 -54.66
C TYR A 314 17.59 -40.39 -54.70
N ARG A 315 16.34 -40.70 -54.37
CA ARG A 315 15.29 -39.70 -54.16
C ARG A 315 15.27 -39.26 -52.70
N LEU A 316 15.35 -37.96 -52.50
CA LEU A 316 15.29 -37.39 -51.15
C LEU A 316 13.86 -37.41 -50.61
N THR A 317 13.73 -37.63 -49.31
CA THR A 317 12.50 -37.29 -48.60
C THR A 317 12.38 -35.78 -48.45
N SER A 318 11.16 -35.27 -48.25
CA SER A 318 10.95 -33.83 -48.01
C SER A 318 11.79 -33.34 -46.83
N ASN A 319 11.80 -34.09 -45.72
CA ASN A 319 12.60 -33.75 -44.55
C ASN A 319 14.11 -33.71 -44.84
N ASP A 320 14.65 -34.70 -45.56
CA ASP A 320 16.09 -34.74 -45.85
C ASP A 320 16.52 -33.58 -46.75
N TYR A 321 15.70 -33.26 -47.77
CA TYR A 321 15.96 -32.12 -48.66
C TYR A 321 16.08 -30.83 -47.86
N TRP A 322 15.07 -30.49 -47.06
CA TRP A 322 15.07 -29.26 -46.28
C TRP A 322 16.18 -29.26 -45.21
N ARG A 323 16.36 -30.37 -44.48
CA ARG A 323 17.34 -30.50 -43.38
C ARG A 323 18.78 -30.38 -43.83
N TYR A 324 19.17 -31.06 -44.91
CA TYR A 324 20.58 -31.19 -45.30
C TYR A 324 20.97 -30.33 -46.51
N TYR A 325 20.02 -29.97 -47.37
CA TYR A 325 20.31 -29.31 -48.64
C TYR A 325 19.81 -27.87 -48.74
N VAL A 326 18.89 -27.44 -47.86
CA VAL A 326 18.37 -26.06 -47.85
C VAL A 326 18.78 -25.30 -46.58
N ILE A 327 18.29 -25.71 -45.41
CA ILE A 327 18.43 -24.95 -44.14
C ILE A 327 19.88 -24.57 -43.80
N PRO A 328 20.87 -25.48 -43.89
CA PRO A 328 22.27 -25.16 -43.54
C PRO A 328 22.87 -24.08 -44.44
N TYR A 329 22.31 -23.91 -45.64
CA TYR A 329 22.83 -23.02 -46.68
C TYR A 329 22.14 -21.67 -46.73
N LEU A 330 21.01 -21.47 -46.05
CA LEU A 330 20.26 -20.21 -46.02
C LEU A 330 21.14 -19.01 -45.64
N LYS A 331 22.00 -19.15 -44.64
CA LYS A 331 22.88 -18.06 -44.15
C LYS A 331 23.94 -17.59 -45.15
N PHE A 332 24.20 -18.35 -46.21
CA PHE A 332 25.20 -18.02 -47.24
C PHE A 332 24.56 -17.40 -48.48
N GLN A 333 23.23 -17.26 -48.52
CA GLN A 333 22.51 -16.73 -49.67
C GLN A 333 22.24 -15.23 -49.52
N ARG A 334 21.93 -14.57 -50.63
CA ARG A 334 21.48 -13.17 -50.62
C ARG A 334 20.06 -13.08 -50.06
N PRO A 335 19.66 -11.95 -49.45
CA PRO A 335 18.34 -11.80 -48.84
C PRO A 335 17.18 -12.15 -49.77
N GLU A 336 17.25 -11.80 -51.06
CA GLU A 336 16.19 -12.10 -52.03
C GLU A 336 16.04 -13.61 -52.26
N ASP A 337 17.15 -14.34 -52.22
CA ASP A 337 17.19 -15.79 -52.39
C ASP A 337 16.72 -16.52 -51.12
N ILE A 338 16.97 -15.95 -49.93
CA ILE A 338 16.46 -16.43 -48.64
C ILE A 338 14.94 -16.29 -48.61
N ASP A 339 14.39 -15.14 -48.99
CA ASP A 339 12.93 -14.91 -48.97
C ASP A 339 12.18 -15.89 -49.87
N ILE A 340 12.70 -16.19 -51.07
CA ILE A 340 12.14 -17.19 -51.98
C ILE A 340 12.14 -18.58 -51.34
N ALA A 341 13.26 -18.97 -50.72
CA ALA A 341 13.39 -20.28 -50.06
C ALA A 341 12.46 -20.39 -48.83
N ILE A 342 12.35 -19.33 -48.03
CA ILE A 342 11.51 -19.29 -46.82
C ILE A 342 10.02 -19.28 -47.18
N ASP A 343 9.58 -18.58 -48.22
CA ASP A 343 8.19 -18.64 -48.69
C ASP A 343 7.76 -20.09 -49.00
N LYS A 344 8.62 -20.83 -49.71
CA LYS A 344 8.40 -22.24 -50.05
C LYS A 344 8.53 -23.17 -48.84
N LEU A 345 9.41 -22.87 -47.91
CA LEU A 345 9.52 -23.59 -46.64
C LEU A 345 8.23 -23.46 -45.84
N PHE A 346 7.68 -22.24 -45.76
CA PHE A 346 6.48 -21.95 -44.99
C PHE A 346 5.20 -22.56 -45.57
N ASP A 347 5.13 -22.78 -46.89
CA ASP A 347 4.03 -23.56 -47.50
C ASP A 347 3.95 -24.99 -46.96
N ARG A 348 5.09 -25.55 -46.52
CA ARG A 348 5.24 -26.97 -46.15
C ARG A 348 5.40 -27.20 -44.66
N LEU A 349 5.66 -26.14 -43.90
CA LEU A 349 5.92 -26.18 -42.47
C LEU A 349 4.90 -27.03 -41.67
N PRO A 350 3.59 -27.04 -41.98
CA PRO A 350 2.63 -27.88 -41.27
C PRO A 350 2.86 -29.40 -41.39
N ASN A 351 3.59 -29.86 -42.40
CA ASN A 351 3.83 -31.27 -42.69
C ASN A 351 5.19 -31.78 -42.17
N PHE A 352 6.03 -30.90 -41.62
CA PHE A 352 7.35 -31.27 -41.10
C PHE A 352 7.27 -31.90 -39.71
N ASN A 353 8.25 -32.75 -39.39
CA ASN A 353 8.38 -33.33 -38.05
C ASN A 353 8.98 -32.31 -37.05
N ASN A 354 8.77 -32.57 -35.75
CA ASN A 354 9.23 -31.68 -34.68
C ASN A 354 10.76 -31.47 -34.69
N GLU A 355 11.55 -32.49 -35.04
CA GLU A 355 13.01 -32.36 -35.14
C GLU A 355 13.42 -31.35 -36.21
N LEU A 356 12.76 -31.34 -37.37
CA LEU A 356 13.09 -30.39 -38.43
C LEU A 356 12.61 -28.97 -38.06
N ILE A 357 11.46 -28.85 -37.41
CA ILE A 357 10.97 -27.57 -36.87
C ILE A 357 11.98 -26.97 -35.89
N GLU A 358 12.58 -27.78 -35.02
CA GLU A 358 13.64 -27.35 -34.10
C GLU A 358 14.90 -26.87 -34.84
N VAL A 359 15.36 -27.62 -35.85
CA VAL A 359 16.51 -27.23 -36.68
C VAL A 359 16.25 -25.92 -37.42
N ILE A 360 15.06 -25.71 -37.95
CA ILE A 360 14.67 -24.45 -38.61
C ILE A 360 14.64 -23.31 -37.59
N GLY A 361 13.99 -23.50 -36.44
CA GLY A 361 13.86 -22.49 -35.40
C GLY A 361 15.20 -21.99 -34.85
N ASN A 362 16.25 -22.82 -34.92
CA ASN A 362 17.59 -22.50 -34.45
C ASN A 362 18.53 -21.92 -35.54
N GLN A 363 18.02 -21.66 -36.75
CA GLN A 363 18.79 -21.06 -37.83
C GLN A 363 18.48 -19.56 -37.97
N PRO A 364 19.48 -18.68 -38.14
CA PRO A 364 19.24 -17.25 -38.33
C PRO A 364 18.77 -16.96 -39.75
N PHE A 365 17.53 -16.50 -39.88
CA PHE A 365 16.96 -16.05 -41.16
C PHE A 365 15.85 -15.00 -41.00
N VAL A 366 15.50 -14.62 -39.77
CA VAL A 366 14.42 -13.65 -39.49
C VAL A 366 15.04 -12.32 -39.12
N PRO A 367 14.70 -11.20 -39.80
CA PRO A 367 15.19 -9.89 -39.41
C PRO A 367 14.59 -9.48 -38.05
N ALA A 368 15.44 -9.04 -37.14
CA ALA A 368 15.03 -8.47 -35.86
C ALA A 368 14.91 -6.93 -35.93
N GLY A 369 13.96 -6.37 -35.19
CA GLY A 369 13.75 -4.94 -35.08
C GLY A 369 12.77 -4.59 -33.96
N THR A 370 12.36 -3.33 -33.90
CA THR A 370 11.51 -2.82 -32.81
C THR A 370 10.05 -3.21 -32.99
N ILE A 371 9.27 -3.13 -31.90
CA ILE A 371 7.83 -3.38 -31.95
C ILE A 371 7.09 -2.42 -32.91
N GLY A 372 7.56 -1.16 -33.00
CA GLY A 372 7.02 -0.17 -33.93
C GLY A 372 7.23 -0.59 -35.39
N MET A 373 8.41 -1.12 -35.71
CA MET A 373 8.74 -1.61 -37.04
C MET A 373 7.93 -2.85 -37.43
N PHE A 374 7.64 -3.74 -36.48
CA PHE A 374 6.74 -4.89 -36.70
C PHE A 374 5.33 -4.43 -37.10
N ILE A 375 4.77 -3.45 -36.38
CA ILE A 375 3.43 -2.90 -36.66
C ILE A 375 3.40 -2.18 -38.02
N GLN A 376 4.48 -1.47 -38.36
CA GLN A 376 4.57 -0.69 -39.61
C GLN A 376 5.09 -1.50 -40.81
N GLN A 377 5.42 -2.79 -40.63
CA GLN A 377 6.09 -3.65 -41.63
C GLN A 377 7.36 -3.02 -42.22
N GLN A 378 8.11 -2.29 -41.40
CA GLN A 378 9.37 -1.67 -41.83
C GLN A 378 10.50 -2.68 -41.76
N THR A 379 11.37 -2.63 -42.76
CA THR A 379 12.66 -3.32 -42.74
C THR A 379 13.72 -2.42 -42.10
N PRO A 380 14.58 -2.95 -41.23
CA PRO A 380 15.68 -2.19 -40.66
C PRO A 380 16.68 -1.79 -41.73
N ASN A 381 17.30 -0.61 -41.56
CA ASN A 381 18.35 -0.13 -42.46
C ASN A 381 19.58 -1.06 -42.47
N ILE A 382 19.83 -1.74 -41.35
CA ILE A 382 20.85 -2.78 -41.20
C ILE A 382 20.11 -4.08 -40.86
N ILE A 383 20.15 -5.05 -41.78
CA ILE A 383 19.47 -6.33 -41.59
C ILE A 383 20.34 -7.24 -40.71
N ASN A 384 19.94 -7.43 -39.46
CA ASN A 384 20.50 -8.47 -38.59
C ASN A 384 19.56 -9.67 -38.57
N LEU A 385 20.03 -10.82 -39.08
CA LEU A 385 19.25 -12.05 -39.13
C LEU A 385 19.42 -12.83 -37.81
N THR A 386 18.32 -13.06 -37.13
CA THR A 386 18.26 -13.70 -35.83
C THR A 386 17.49 -15.02 -35.92
N LYS A 387 17.70 -15.90 -34.94
CA LYS A 387 16.98 -17.17 -34.85
C LYS A 387 15.53 -16.92 -34.42
N PRO A 388 14.53 -17.58 -35.02
CA PRO A 388 13.15 -17.55 -34.52
C PRO A 388 13.03 -17.81 -33.01
N THR A 389 13.82 -18.74 -32.46
CA THR A 389 13.80 -19.10 -31.03
C THR A 389 14.37 -18.05 -30.09
N GLU A 390 15.08 -17.04 -30.61
CA GLU A 390 15.63 -15.92 -29.82
C GLU A 390 14.70 -14.69 -29.83
N LEU A 391 13.70 -14.66 -30.72
CA LEU A 391 12.76 -13.55 -30.87
C LEU A 391 11.54 -13.70 -29.95
N PHE A 392 10.92 -12.59 -29.60
CA PHE A 392 9.69 -12.56 -28.80
C PHE A 392 8.45 -12.38 -29.65
N ASN A 393 7.36 -13.02 -29.22
CA ASN A 393 6.08 -12.94 -29.91
C ASN A 393 5.45 -11.54 -29.75
N PRO A 394 5.34 -10.73 -30.83
CA PRO A 394 4.85 -9.36 -30.75
C PRO A 394 3.33 -9.25 -30.52
N VAL A 395 2.56 -10.33 -30.64
CA VAL A 395 1.13 -10.32 -30.28
C VAL A 395 0.88 -10.65 -28.80
N GLU A 396 1.90 -11.14 -28.09
CA GLU A 396 1.77 -11.48 -26.68
C GLU A 396 1.96 -10.23 -25.82
N MET A 397 0.84 -9.54 -25.54
CA MET A 397 0.85 -8.22 -24.90
C MET A 397 1.56 -8.22 -23.54
N LYS A 398 1.48 -9.32 -22.78
CA LYS A 398 2.17 -9.46 -21.49
C LYS A 398 3.69 -9.45 -21.61
N VAL A 399 4.23 -9.91 -22.74
CA VAL A 399 5.66 -9.97 -23.03
C VAL A 399 6.11 -8.66 -23.69
N THR A 400 5.39 -8.16 -24.69
CA THR A 400 5.77 -6.93 -25.41
C THR A 400 5.83 -5.72 -24.50
N GLN A 401 4.94 -5.62 -23.52
CA GLN A 401 4.93 -4.52 -22.55
C GLN A 401 6.17 -4.47 -21.65
N LEU A 402 7.03 -5.50 -21.64
CA LEU A 402 8.25 -5.57 -20.83
C LEU A 402 9.49 -4.95 -21.52
N PHE A 403 9.45 -4.77 -22.83
CA PHE A 403 10.55 -4.22 -23.62
C PHE A 403 10.40 -2.72 -23.83
N PHE A 404 11.51 -2.00 -23.94
CA PHE A 404 11.52 -0.60 -24.36
C PHE A 404 11.35 -0.49 -25.89
N GLU A 405 10.93 0.68 -26.38
CA GLU A 405 10.57 0.86 -27.79
C GLU A 405 11.77 0.79 -28.74
N ASP A 406 12.98 1.03 -28.25
CA ASP A 406 14.23 0.99 -28.98
C ASP A 406 14.85 -0.42 -29.09
N GLU A 407 14.23 -1.43 -28.48
CA GLU A 407 14.80 -2.79 -28.44
C GLU A 407 14.46 -3.62 -29.69
N GLU A 408 15.50 -4.10 -30.38
CA GLU A 408 15.40 -4.87 -31.62
C GLU A 408 15.26 -6.39 -31.38
N VAL A 409 14.16 -6.81 -30.74
CA VAL A 409 13.94 -8.21 -30.33
C VAL A 409 12.69 -8.86 -30.93
N PHE A 410 12.03 -8.17 -31.86
CA PHE A 410 10.81 -8.63 -32.52
C PHE A 410 11.07 -8.93 -34.01
N PRO A 411 10.34 -9.88 -34.62
CA PRO A 411 10.43 -10.11 -36.06
C PRO A 411 9.90 -8.88 -36.82
N VAL A 412 10.52 -8.47 -37.92
CA VAL A 412 10.11 -7.27 -38.69
C VAL A 412 10.06 -7.51 -40.21
N GLY A 413 9.72 -6.50 -41.02
CA GLY A 413 9.58 -6.64 -42.48
C GLY A 413 8.36 -7.50 -42.89
N SER A 414 8.58 -8.53 -43.71
CA SER A 414 7.53 -9.43 -44.25
C SER A 414 6.79 -10.24 -43.18
N TYR A 415 7.32 -10.28 -41.96
CA TYR A 415 6.74 -10.97 -40.81
C TYR A 415 5.76 -10.09 -40.00
N GLY A 416 5.68 -8.78 -40.28
CA GLY A 416 4.79 -7.83 -39.60
C GLY A 416 3.30 -7.98 -39.97
N ILE A 417 2.37 -7.55 -39.11
CA ILE A 417 0.91 -7.72 -39.31
C ILE A 417 0.26 -6.48 -39.94
N ARG A 418 -0.44 -6.65 -41.08
CA ARG A 418 -1.47 -5.71 -41.58
C ARG A 418 -2.85 -6.11 -41.06
N SER A 419 -3.69 -5.12 -40.78
CA SER A 419 -5.05 -5.31 -40.26
C SER A 419 -5.99 -6.15 -41.13
N ASN A 420 -5.65 -6.51 -42.37
CA ASN A 420 -6.56 -7.15 -43.34
C ASN A 420 -5.96 -8.26 -44.24
N SER A 421 -4.83 -8.89 -43.91
CA SER A 421 -4.27 -9.99 -44.74
C SER A 421 -3.92 -11.24 -43.93
N SER A 422 -4.17 -12.42 -44.52
CA SER A 422 -3.75 -13.72 -43.97
C SER A 422 -2.23 -13.77 -43.85
N ASN A 423 -1.71 -13.48 -42.65
CA ASN A 423 -0.27 -13.34 -42.44
C ASN A 423 0.39 -14.72 -42.31
N LYS A 424 0.54 -15.41 -43.45
CA LYS A 424 1.18 -16.73 -43.59
C LYS A 424 2.52 -16.75 -42.84
N PHE A 425 3.39 -15.76 -43.11
CA PHE A 425 4.73 -15.67 -42.52
C PHE A 425 4.72 -15.61 -41.00
N PHE A 426 3.84 -14.81 -40.40
CA PHE A 426 3.75 -14.72 -38.95
C PHE A 426 3.20 -16.01 -38.31
N ARG A 427 2.18 -16.63 -38.90
CA ARG A 427 1.66 -17.93 -38.43
C ARG A 427 2.71 -19.02 -38.49
N SER A 428 3.50 -19.03 -39.56
CA SER A 428 4.63 -19.96 -39.72
C SER A 428 5.72 -19.71 -38.66
N LEU A 429 6.04 -18.45 -38.33
CA LEU A 429 6.97 -18.15 -37.22
C LEU A 429 6.45 -18.64 -35.87
N GLN A 430 5.13 -18.58 -35.62
CA GLN A 430 4.56 -19.12 -34.39
C GLN A 430 4.74 -20.64 -34.25
N MET A 431 4.85 -21.37 -35.37
CA MET A 431 5.16 -22.79 -35.39
C MET A 431 6.64 -23.08 -35.14
N LEU A 432 7.52 -22.09 -35.34
CA LEU A 432 8.97 -22.17 -35.10
C LEU A 432 9.37 -21.73 -33.67
N TRP A 433 8.44 -21.82 -32.72
CA TRP A 433 8.67 -21.60 -31.29
C TRP A 433 9.27 -20.23 -30.92
N ILE A 434 8.82 -19.16 -31.59
CA ILE A 434 9.04 -17.80 -31.10
C ILE A 434 8.58 -17.68 -29.64
N LYS A 435 9.36 -16.98 -28.81
CA LYS A 435 9.14 -16.94 -27.35
C LYS A 435 7.80 -16.27 -27.03
N LYS A 436 6.88 -17.06 -26.46
CA LYS A 436 5.61 -16.56 -25.88
C LYS A 436 5.75 -16.20 -24.40
N GLU A 437 6.80 -16.70 -23.76
CA GLU A 437 7.09 -16.49 -22.34
C GLU A 437 8.59 -16.23 -22.19
N LEU A 438 8.98 -15.56 -21.10
CA LEU A 438 10.38 -15.27 -20.82
C LEU A 438 11.02 -16.48 -20.15
N THR A 439 12.22 -16.85 -20.60
CA THR A 439 13.08 -17.78 -19.88
C THR A 439 13.72 -17.10 -18.67
N SER A 440 14.33 -17.87 -17.76
CA SER A 440 15.04 -17.31 -16.62
C SER A 440 16.14 -16.33 -17.01
N ASP A 441 16.88 -16.62 -18.09
CA ASP A 441 17.94 -15.75 -18.60
C ASP A 441 17.37 -14.44 -19.20
N ASP A 442 16.20 -14.53 -19.84
CA ASP A 442 15.50 -13.34 -20.35
C ASP A 442 15.09 -12.42 -19.19
N ILE A 443 14.59 -12.99 -18.08
CA ILE A 443 14.21 -12.22 -16.88
C ILE A 443 15.44 -11.53 -16.26
N ILE A 444 16.57 -12.25 -16.13
CA ILE A 444 17.83 -11.68 -15.64
C ILE A 444 18.27 -10.51 -16.53
N SER A 445 18.26 -10.73 -17.85
CA SER A 445 18.57 -9.68 -18.84
C SER A 445 17.65 -8.48 -18.69
N ARG A 446 16.34 -8.70 -18.48
CA ARG A 446 15.38 -7.61 -18.26
C ARG A 446 15.68 -6.78 -17.03
N ILE A 447 15.96 -7.42 -15.90
CA ILE A 447 16.32 -6.75 -14.65
C ILE A 447 17.57 -5.91 -14.87
N ASN A 448 18.60 -6.47 -15.50
CA ASN A 448 19.86 -5.77 -15.77
C ASN A 448 19.68 -4.55 -16.68
N ILE A 449 18.85 -4.64 -17.73
CA ILE A 449 18.54 -3.50 -18.60
C ILE A 449 17.80 -2.41 -17.83
N ILE A 450 16.82 -2.78 -16.99
CA ILE A 450 16.09 -1.83 -16.15
C ILE A 450 17.06 -1.12 -15.19
N VAL A 451 17.91 -1.86 -14.47
CA VAL A 451 18.91 -1.30 -13.55
C VAL A 451 19.88 -0.36 -14.28
N LYS A 452 20.35 -0.76 -15.47
CA LYS A 452 21.22 0.08 -16.30
C LYS A 452 20.55 1.41 -16.67
N ARG A 453 19.27 1.38 -17.07
CA ARG A 453 18.51 2.59 -17.45
C ARG A 453 18.11 3.45 -16.25
N ILE A 454 17.90 2.87 -15.06
CA ILE A 454 17.69 3.64 -13.82
C ILE A 454 18.87 4.60 -13.57
N ASN A 455 20.09 4.18 -13.90
CA ASN A 455 21.31 4.97 -13.70
C ASN A 455 21.53 6.07 -14.75
N THR A 456 20.79 6.10 -15.86
CA THR A 456 20.98 7.08 -16.94
C THR A 456 20.07 8.32 -16.84
N LEU A 457 19.21 8.41 -15.81
CA LEU A 457 18.35 9.56 -15.47
C LEU A 457 17.30 10.02 -16.52
N GLU A 458 17.14 9.30 -17.63
CA GLU A 458 16.13 9.58 -18.67
C GLU A 458 14.88 8.69 -18.47
N GLU A 459 13.67 9.26 -18.69
CA GLU A 459 12.37 8.52 -18.72
C GLU A 459 11.99 7.70 -17.47
N HIS A 460 12.18 8.25 -16.27
CA HIS A 460 11.94 7.56 -15.01
C HIS A 460 10.53 6.94 -14.85
N ASP A 461 9.48 7.56 -15.40
CA ASP A 461 8.10 7.01 -15.35
C ASP A 461 7.92 5.79 -16.28
N LEU A 462 8.54 5.78 -17.48
CA LEU A 462 8.47 4.65 -18.39
C LEU A 462 9.19 3.44 -17.81
N ILE A 463 10.40 3.64 -17.29
CA ILE A 463 11.19 2.59 -16.61
C ILE A 463 10.37 1.97 -15.46
N ARG A 464 9.65 2.82 -14.71
CA ARG A 464 8.80 2.36 -13.60
C ARG A 464 7.64 1.49 -14.08
N ILE A 465 6.98 1.87 -15.17
CA ILE A 465 5.92 1.06 -15.80
C ILE A 465 6.49 -0.30 -16.24
N LYS A 466 7.66 -0.31 -16.90
CA LYS A 466 8.31 -1.56 -17.36
C LYS A 466 8.68 -2.48 -16.19
N ALA A 467 9.28 -1.93 -15.14
CA ALA A 467 9.62 -2.67 -13.92
C ALA A 467 8.38 -3.22 -13.20
N LEU A 468 7.28 -2.46 -13.14
CA LEU A 468 6.03 -2.91 -12.56
C LEU A 468 5.40 -4.06 -13.36
N ASN A 469 5.42 -3.97 -14.70
CA ASN A 469 4.92 -5.04 -15.57
C ASN A 469 5.78 -6.31 -15.42
N LEU A 470 7.10 -6.17 -15.32
CA LEU A 470 8.00 -7.29 -15.07
C LEU A 470 7.72 -7.95 -13.72
N LEU A 471 7.52 -7.15 -12.67
CA LEU A 471 7.17 -7.67 -11.34
C LEU A 471 5.86 -8.47 -11.36
N LYS A 472 4.82 -7.94 -12.02
CA LYS A 472 3.53 -8.66 -12.20
C LYS A 472 3.69 -9.96 -12.98
N TYR A 473 4.51 -9.94 -14.03
CA TYR A 473 4.80 -11.12 -14.83
C TYR A 473 5.50 -12.21 -14.01
N ILE A 474 6.51 -11.84 -13.22
CA ILE A 474 7.23 -12.78 -12.35
C ILE A 474 6.31 -13.32 -11.25
N ASP A 475 5.44 -12.51 -10.65
CA ASP A 475 4.50 -12.96 -9.62
C ASP A 475 3.48 -13.98 -10.16
N GLU A 476 2.87 -13.70 -11.33
CA GLU A 476 1.93 -14.63 -11.99
C GLU A 476 2.58 -15.98 -12.32
N LYS A 477 3.89 -15.99 -12.60
CA LYS A 477 4.65 -17.16 -13.04
C LYS A 477 5.59 -17.70 -11.96
N TRP A 478 5.44 -17.26 -10.71
CA TRP A 478 6.41 -17.52 -9.65
C TRP A 478 6.65 -19.01 -9.40
N ASP A 479 5.60 -19.83 -9.40
CA ASP A 479 5.71 -21.28 -9.18
C ASP A 479 6.50 -21.99 -10.30
N GLN A 480 6.45 -21.45 -11.51
CA GLN A 480 7.17 -21.98 -12.68
C GLN A 480 8.64 -21.52 -12.68
N ILE A 481 8.92 -20.34 -12.12
CA ILE A 481 10.22 -19.68 -12.12
C ILE A 481 11.08 -20.07 -10.90
N SER A 482 10.46 -20.31 -9.75
CA SER A 482 11.12 -20.56 -8.46
C SER A 482 11.77 -21.94 -8.36
N TYR A 483 11.46 -22.87 -9.27
CA TYR A 483 12.04 -24.21 -9.29
C TYR A 483 13.47 -24.20 -9.88
N ASN A 484 14.48 -24.45 -9.04
CA ASN A 484 15.87 -24.76 -9.41
C ASN A 484 16.74 -23.67 -10.09
N ASN A 485 16.42 -22.36 -9.98
CA ASN A 485 17.25 -21.31 -10.59
C ASN A 485 17.82 -20.29 -9.58
N ASN A 486 18.87 -20.69 -8.86
CA ASN A 486 19.50 -19.87 -7.81
C ASN A 486 20.04 -18.52 -8.33
N ALA A 487 20.60 -18.48 -9.55
CA ALA A 487 21.14 -17.26 -10.14
C ALA A 487 20.06 -16.20 -10.41
N LEU A 488 18.87 -16.64 -10.86
CA LEU A 488 17.73 -15.75 -11.05
C LEU A 488 17.20 -15.22 -9.71
N LEU A 489 17.06 -16.09 -8.70
CA LEU A 489 16.60 -15.68 -7.37
C LEU A 489 17.56 -14.69 -6.71
N GLU A 490 18.86 -14.89 -6.86
CA GLU A 490 19.88 -13.95 -6.39
C GLU A 490 19.79 -12.61 -7.14
N THR A 491 19.67 -12.63 -8.47
CA THR A 491 19.51 -11.42 -9.30
C THR A 491 18.28 -10.62 -8.91
N ILE A 492 17.15 -11.29 -8.68
CA ILE A 492 15.92 -10.64 -8.21
C ILE A 492 16.18 -9.95 -6.88
N ARG A 493 16.70 -10.67 -5.87
CA ARG A 493 16.85 -10.19 -4.49
C ARG A 493 17.88 -9.05 -4.32
N THR A 494 18.95 -9.05 -5.11
CA THR A 494 20.10 -8.16 -4.91
C THR A 494 20.00 -6.82 -5.64
N ASN A 495 19.31 -6.78 -6.78
CA ASN A 495 19.27 -5.60 -7.63
C ASN A 495 18.17 -4.58 -7.23
N PRO A 496 18.43 -3.26 -7.32
CA PRO A 496 17.47 -2.22 -6.98
C PRO A 496 16.55 -1.88 -8.16
N TRP A 497 15.66 -2.80 -8.55
CA TRP A 497 14.77 -2.63 -9.70
C TRP A 497 13.28 -2.54 -9.34
N ILE A 498 12.91 -2.72 -8.06
CA ILE A 498 11.51 -2.76 -7.64
C ILE A 498 10.95 -1.33 -7.50
N PRO A 499 9.82 -1.00 -8.17
CA PRO A 499 9.11 0.25 -7.94
C PRO A 499 8.60 0.36 -6.51
N THR A 500 9.12 1.33 -5.77
CA THR A 500 8.77 1.58 -4.36
C THR A 500 8.50 3.05 -4.10
N PHE A 501 7.75 3.37 -3.06
CA PHE A 501 7.57 4.74 -2.60
C PHE A 501 7.91 4.88 -1.12
N THR A 502 8.43 6.05 -0.74
CA THR A 502 8.71 6.42 0.65
C THR A 502 8.05 7.75 0.96
N TYR A 503 7.44 7.88 2.13
CA TYR A 503 6.93 9.18 2.56
C TYR A 503 8.10 10.02 3.09
N GLU A 504 8.25 11.23 2.56
CA GLU A 504 9.23 12.21 3.04
C GLU A 504 8.50 13.34 3.78
N ARG A 505 9.27 14.13 4.56
CA ARG A 505 8.77 15.18 5.48
C ARG A 505 7.82 16.21 4.84
N SER A 506 7.86 16.37 3.51
CA SER A 506 7.16 17.44 2.78
C SER A 506 6.15 16.97 1.72
N PHE A 507 5.99 15.67 1.47
CA PHE A 507 5.15 15.17 0.37
C PHE A 507 4.11 14.14 0.83
N ILE A 508 2.83 14.48 0.68
CA ILE A 508 1.69 13.57 0.90
C ILE A 508 1.68 12.44 -0.14
N SER A 509 2.14 12.73 -1.36
CA SER A 509 2.40 11.73 -2.41
C SER A 509 3.86 11.29 -2.29
N GLY A 510 4.11 10.14 -1.66
CA GLY A 510 5.46 9.63 -1.39
C GLY A 510 6.41 9.68 -2.59
N ARG A 511 7.71 9.85 -2.33
CA ARG A 511 8.76 9.89 -3.35
C ARG A 511 8.88 8.53 -4.02
N LYS A 512 8.75 8.51 -5.35
CA LYS A 512 8.94 7.31 -6.18
C LYS A 512 10.42 6.97 -6.28
N LEU A 513 10.78 5.74 -5.91
CA LEU A 513 12.15 5.21 -5.90
C LEU A 513 12.19 3.80 -6.50
N PHE A 514 13.40 3.29 -6.75
CA PHE A 514 13.65 1.88 -7.02
C PHE A 514 14.48 1.29 -5.88
N SER A 515 14.03 0.16 -5.33
CA SER A 515 14.65 -0.46 -4.16
C SER A 515 14.95 -1.93 -4.41
N ARG A 516 15.83 -2.49 -3.58
CA ARG A 516 16.07 -3.94 -3.55
C ARG A 516 14.87 -4.63 -2.87
N PRO A 517 14.46 -5.82 -3.34
CA PRO A 517 13.41 -6.60 -2.68
C PRO A 517 13.58 -6.80 -1.17
N ILE A 518 14.82 -6.92 -0.69
CA ILE A 518 15.08 -7.21 0.74
C ILE A 518 14.96 -5.96 1.63
N ASP A 519 14.93 -4.77 1.04
CA ASP A 519 14.86 -3.52 1.78
C ASP A 519 13.45 -2.95 1.89
N CYS A 520 12.48 -3.54 1.19
CA CYS A 520 11.13 -3.00 1.06
C CYS A 520 10.08 -3.93 1.70
N PHE A 521 8.92 -3.34 2.01
CA PHE A 521 7.77 -4.05 2.57
C PHE A 521 6.54 -3.91 1.67
N CYS A 522 5.64 -4.89 1.77
CA CYS A 522 4.37 -4.83 1.08
C CYS A 522 3.42 -3.79 1.70
N LYS A 523 2.41 -3.39 0.93
CA LYS A 523 1.42 -2.38 1.34
C LYS A 523 0.65 -2.75 2.62
N LYS A 524 0.54 -4.05 2.96
CA LYS A 524 -0.06 -4.52 4.22
C LYS A 524 0.63 -3.91 5.45
N PHE A 525 1.94 -3.76 5.41
CA PHE A 525 2.75 -3.22 6.50
C PHE A 525 3.05 -1.73 6.35
N GLU A 526 2.43 -1.04 5.38
CA GLU A 526 2.65 0.38 5.10
C GLU A 526 2.59 1.20 6.38
N ASN A 527 1.52 1.09 7.15
CA ASN A 527 1.35 1.86 8.39
C ASN A 527 2.38 1.52 9.50
N LEU A 528 3.11 0.40 9.39
CA LEU A 528 4.14 0.02 10.36
C LEU A 528 5.53 0.55 10.01
N VAL A 529 5.81 0.86 8.73
CA VAL A 529 7.19 1.14 8.27
C VAL A 529 7.32 2.27 7.23
N CYS A 530 6.24 2.91 6.79
CA CYS A 530 6.23 3.80 5.61
C CYS A 530 7.16 5.02 5.65
N TYR A 531 7.65 5.44 6.82
CA TYR A 531 8.64 6.52 6.97
C TYR A 531 10.08 6.02 7.14
N VAL A 532 10.27 4.73 7.41
CA VAL A 532 11.57 4.13 7.73
C VAL A 532 12.04 3.16 6.64
N LYS A 533 11.12 2.56 5.89
CA LYS A 533 11.39 1.58 4.83
C LYS A 533 10.52 1.86 3.59
N PRO A 534 11.05 1.62 2.37
CA PRO A 534 10.28 1.72 1.13
C PRO A 534 9.12 0.73 1.07
N ILE A 535 7.98 1.18 0.54
CA ILE A 535 6.79 0.36 0.33
C ILE A 535 6.66 0.02 -1.15
N VAL A 536 6.40 -1.24 -1.47
CA VAL A 536 6.22 -1.68 -2.86
C VAL A 536 4.85 -1.26 -3.40
N GLU A 537 4.82 -0.78 -4.65
CA GLU A 537 3.58 -0.34 -5.31
C GLU A 537 2.62 -1.50 -5.62
N TYR A 538 3.16 -2.69 -5.88
CA TYR A 538 2.43 -3.92 -6.15
C TYR A 538 2.77 -4.96 -5.10
N VAL A 539 1.76 -5.63 -4.55
CA VAL A 539 1.96 -6.70 -3.57
C VAL A 539 1.91 -8.04 -4.31
N PRO A 540 3.06 -8.68 -4.58
CA PRO A 540 3.09 -10.02 -5.13
C PRO A 540 2.50 -11.04 -4.15
N MET A 541 1.81 -12.05 -4.67
CA MET A 541 1.18 -13.10 -3.88
C MET A 541 2.19 -14.11 -3.33
N ASN A 542 3.24 -14.40 -4.10
CA ASN A 542 4.12 -15.55 -3.86
C ASN A 542 5.58 -15.20 -3.52
N MET A 543 5.98 -13.93 -3.60
CA MET A 543 7.33 -13.50 -3.19
C MET A 543 7.43 -13.36 -1.66
N GLU A 544 8.65 -13.54 -1.14
CA GLU A 544 9.03 -13.50 0.28
C GLU A 544 8.75 -12.17 1.01
N TRP A 545 7.94 -11.24 0.51
CA TRP A 545 7.65 -9.93 1.14
C TRP A 545 6.54 -9.96 2.21
N ASN A 546 6.21 -11.15 2.70
CA ASN A 546 5.21 -11.38 3.74
C ASN A 546 5.82 -11.72 5.11
N TYR A 547 7.08 -11.34 5.36
CA TYR A 547 7.60 -11.36 6.73
C TYR A 547 7.11 -10.13 7.50
N ASP A 548 6.68 -10.36 8.74
CA ASP A 548 6.31 -9.27 9.65
C ASP A 548 7.55 -8.39 9.92
N PRO A 549 7.37 -7.05 9.97
CA PRO A 549 8.47 -6.16 10.31
C PRO A 549 9.00 -6.47 11.71
N ASP A 550 10.32 -6.37 11.88
CA ASP A 550 10.96 -6.56 13.17
C ASP A 550 10.62 -5.43 14.15
N GLU A 551 10.67 -5.72 15.46
CA GLU A 551 10.28 -4.76 16.48
C GLU A 551 11.12 -3.48 16.47
N LYS A 552 12.39 -3.53 16.01
CA LYS A 552 13.24 -2.33 15.96
C LYS A 552 12.81 -1.41 14.84
N THR A 553 12.39 -1.95 13.69
CA THR A 553 11.85 -1.17 12.58
C THR A 553 10.51 -0.51 12.95
N VAL A 554 9.60 -1.24 13.60
CA VAL A 554 8.31 -0.68 14.07
C VAL A 554 8.53 0.42 15.12
N LEU A 555 9.47 0.25 16.04
CA LEU A 555 9.80 1.31 17.02
C LEU A 555 10.41 2.55 16.36
N LYS A 556 11.26 2.39 15.34
CA LYS A 556 11.81 3.54 14.58
C LYS A 556 10.70 4.32 13.87
N GLN A 557 9.67 3.64 13.37
CA GLN A 557 8.50 4.30 12.78
C GLN A 557 7.78 5.15 13.83
N LEU A 558 7.56 4.60 15.03
CA LEU A 558 6.92 5.32 16.14
C LEU A 558 7.75 6.53 16.58
N GLU A 559 9.08 6.38 16.69
CA GLU A 559 10.02 7.45 16.99
C GLU A 559 9.96 8.56 15.95
N PHE A 560 9.97 8.20 14.65
CA PHE A 560 9.84 9.17 13.57
C PHE A 560 8.52 9.94 13.66
N CYS A 561 7.41 9.26 13.91
CA CYS A 561 6.11 9.91 14.07
C CYS A 561 6.08 10.85 15.27
N ARG A 562 6.67 10.46 16.40
CA ARG A 562 6.74 11.26 17.63
C ARG A 562 7.63 12.49 17.48
N ASP A 563 8.77 12.37 16.82
CA ASP A 563 9.74 13.45 16.72
C ASP A 563 9.32 14.52 15.69
N ASN A 564 8.32 14.24 14.84
CA ASN A 564 7.86 15.12 13.76
C ASN A 564 6.38 15.52 13.87
N VAL A 565 5.75 15.32 15.03
CA VAL A 565 4.30 15.56 15.27
C VAL A 565 3.87 16.97 14.87
N ASP A 566 4.63 17.98 15.30
CA ASP A 566 4.30 19.40 15.12
C ASP A 566 4.33 19.84 13.65
N GLN A 567 4.93 19.03 12.77
CA GLN A 567 5.02 19.29 11.32
C GLN A 567 4.00 18.47 10.52
N MET A 568 3.22 17.60 11.18
CA MET A 568 2.28 16.65 10.55
C MET A 568 0.80 17.10 10.56
N ASP A 569 0.52 18.39 10.80
CA ASP A 569 -0.86 18.91 10.92
C ASP A 569 -1.76 18.71 9.69
N GLN A 570 -1.20 18.61 8.48
CA GLN A 570 -1.96 18.31 7.26
C GLN A 570 -2.22 16.79 7.04
N ILE A 571 -1.65 15.91 7.87
CA ILE A 571 -1.56 14.45 7.67
C ILE A 571 -2.23 13.66 8.83
N GLN A 572 -2.98 14.34 9.70
CA GLN A 572 -3.55 13.75 10.94
C GLN A 572 -4.31 12.40 10.77
N PRO A 573 -5.12 12.16 9.71
CA PRO A 573 -5.78 10.87 9.52
C PRO A 573 -4.78 9.70 9.35
N LYS A 574 -3.64 9.96 8.71
CA LYS A 574 -2.60 8.95 8.44
C LYS A 574 -1.76 8.67 9.69
N LEU A 575 -1.41 9.69 10.48
CA LEU A 575 -0.71 9.52 11.77
C LEU A 575 -1.51 8.61 12.71
N LYS A 576 -2.83 8.86 12.80
CA LYS A 576 -3.76 8.02 13.56
C LYS A 576 -3.79 6.57 13.06
N SER A 577 -3.84 6.37 11.74
CA SER A 577 -3.81 5.04 11.12
C SER A 577 -2.50 4.29 11.40
N ILE A 578 -1.37 4.99 11.42
CA ILE A 578 -0.06 4.47 11.78
C ILE A 578 -0.05 4.00 13.24
N CYS A 579 -0.44 4.87 14.17
CA CYS A 579 -0.45 4.54 15.59
C CYS A 579 -1.39 3.36 15.89
N MET A 580 -2.57 3.32 15.27
CA MET A 580 -3.51 2.20 15.40
C MET A 580 -2.87 0.88 14.94
N ALA A 581 -2.17 0.87 13.80
CA ALA A 581 -1.48 -0.32 13.31
C ALA A 581 -0.35 -0.76 14.25
N ILE A 582 0.42 0.20 14.79
CA ILE A 582 1.51 -0.07 15.73
C ILE A 582 0.95 -0.65 17.04
N TYR A 583 -0.12 -0.08 17.61
CA TYR A 583 -0.73 -0.62 18.83
C TYR A 583 -1.32 -2.01 18.60
N LYS A 584 -1.95 -2.26 17.44
CA LYS A 584 -2.38 -3.60 17.04
C LYS A 584 -1.21 -4.59 16.98
N TYR A 585 -0.07 -4.18 16.42
CA TYR A 585 1.13 -5.00 16.38
C TYR A 585 1.65 -5.32 17.80
N MET A 586 1.68 -4.32 18.69
CA MET A 586 2.06 -4.51 20.09
C MET A 586 1.09 -5.41 20.86
N ASP A 587 -0.21 -5.32 20.58
CA ASP A 587 -1.25 -6.13 21.20
C ASP A 587 -1.14 -7.61 20.81
N VAL A 588 -0.93 -7.89 19.51
CA VAL A 588 -0.64 -9.26 19.03
C VAL A 588 0.66 -9.81 19.65
N ALA A 589 1.69 -8.96 19.77
CA ALA A 589 2.95 -9.32 20.42
C ALA A 589 2.79 -9.58 21.93
N TYR A 590 1.86 -8.88 22.58
CA TYR A 590 1.49 -9.05 23.99
C TYR A 590 0.73 -10.37 24.20
N ASP A 591 -0.31 -10.64 23.41
CA ASP A 591 -1.13 -11.86 23.50
C ASP A 591 -0.30 -13.13 23.29
N SER A 592 0.67 -13.06 22.37
CA SER A 592 1.61 -14.17 22.09
C SER A 592 2.75 -14.30 23.10
N ARG A 593 2.86 -13.40 24.10
CA ARG A 593 3.98 -13.33 25.07
C ARG A 593 5.35 -13.35 24.40
N SER A 594 5.47 -12.62 23.30
CA SER A 594 6.68 -12.59 22.47
C SER A 594 7.83 -11.82 23.15
N GLN A 595 9.08 -12.22 22.88
CA GLN A 595 10.27 -11.47 23.30
C GLN A 595 10.29 -10.05 22.72
N SER A 596 9.70 -9.86 21.53
CA SER A 596 9.52 -8.56 20.88
C SER A 596 8.69 -7.60 21.73
N PHE A 597 7.65 -8.07 22.44
CA PHE A 597 6.86 -7.24 23.35
C PHE A 597 7.67 -6.78 24.56
N ASP A 598 8.41 -7.68 25.21
CA ASP A 598 9.28 -7.32 26.34
C ASP A 598 10.34 -6.28 25.95
N TYR A 599 10.91 -6.42 24.74
CA TYR A 599 11.83 -5.44 24.18
C TYR A 599 11.16 -4.07 23.98
N MET A 600 9.99 -4.02 23.34
CA MET A 600 9.23 -2.79 23.13
C MET A 600 8.86 -2.13 24.47
N LYS A 601 8.37 -2.90 25.44
CA LYS A 601 8.02 -2.45 26.78
C LYS A 601 9.21 -1.83 27.52
N LYS A 602 10.39 -2.44 27.42
CA LYS A 602 11.62 -1.89 28.01
C LYS A 602 12.03 -0.57 27.35
N LYS A 603 11.94 -0.47 26.02
CA LYS A 603 12.37 0.73 25.28
C LYS A 603 11.41 1.91 25.45
N LEU A 604 10.11 1.64 25.55
CA LEU A 604 9.05 2.65 25.68
C LEU A 604 8.81 3.10 27.13
N LYS A 605 9.46 2.47 28.11
CA LYS A 605 9.38 2.87 29.51
C LYS A 605 9.84 4.33 29.66
N ASN A 606 9.00 5.15 30.29
CA ASN A 606 9.21 6.59 30.49
C ASN A 606 9.29 7.44 29.20
N GLN A 607 8.90 6.89 28.05
CA GLN A 607 8.82 7.64 26.79
C GLN A 607 7.38 8.11 26.54
N SER A 608 7.23 9.22 25.80
CA SER A 608 5.92 9.65 25.28
C SER A 608 5.63 8.91 23.98
N TRP A 609 4.69 7.97 23.99
CA TRP A 609 4.42 7.10 22.85
C TRP A 609 2.93 6.83 22.60
N ILE A 610 2.04 7.29 23.49
CA ILE A 610 0.60 7.17 23.35
C ILE A 610 0.05 8.45 22.69
N LEU A 611 -0.41 8.35 21.45
CA LEU A 611 -1.04 9.44 20.70
C LEU A 611 -2.43 9.80 21.26
N CYS A 612 -2.57 10.94 21.93
CA CYS A 612 -3.86 11.47 22.40
C CYS A 612 -4.12 12.84 21.76
N GLU A 613 -5.22 12.98 21.01
CA GLU A 613 -5.62 14.24 20.34
C GLU A 613 -4.48 14.95 19.58
N ASN A 614 -3.61 14.17 18.94
CA ASN A 614 -2.43 14.58 18.18
C ASN A 614 -1.16 14.90 18.99
N ILE A 615 -1.12 14.65 20.30
CA ILE A 615 0.09 14.81 21.10
C ILE A 615 0.50 13.45 21.68
N PHE A 616 1.76 13.09 21.54
CA PHE A 616 2.29 11.88 22.19
C PHE A 616 2.47 12.12 23.69
N ARG A 617 1.88 11.25 24.49
CA ARG A 617 1.88 11.29 25.96
C ARG A 617 2.55 10.04 26.52
N SER A 618 3.10 10.20 27.72
CA SER A 618 3.69 9.14 28.51
C SER A 618 2.61 8.38 29.30
N THR A 619 2.92 7.15 29.71
CA THR A 619 1.97 6.25 30.39
C THR A 619 1.47 6.79 31.74
N ASP A 620 2.22 7.68 32.39
CA ASP A 620 1.86 8.30 33.68
C ASP A 620 0.81 9.41 33.57
N LYS A 621 0.53 9.90 32.35
CA LYS A 621 -0.46 10.97 32.09
C LYS A 621 -1.77 10.46 31.52
N VAL A 622 -1.81 9.19 31.10
CA VAL A 622 -2.94 8.58 30.40
C VAL A 622 -3.63 7.58 31.31
N PHE A 623 -4.97 7.64 31.36
CA PHE A 623 -5.79 6.77 32.19
C PHE A 623 -6.87 6.09 31.37
N ILE A 624 -7.23 4.86 31.74
CA ILE A 624 -8.36 4.12 31.16
C ILE A 624 -9.59 4.39 32.02
N ASP A 625 -10.60 5.03 31.44
CA ASP A 625 -11.90 5.22 32.08
C ASP A 625 -12.79 4.00 31.83
N ASP A 626 -12.89 3.12 32.83
CA ASP A 626 -13.74 1.91 32.79
C ASP A 626 -15.23 2.23 33.04
N LEU A 627 -15.56 3.39 33.60
CA LEU A 627 -16.90 3.74 34.09
C LEU A 627 -17.68 4.64 33.10
N PHE A 628 -16.98 5.29 32.16
CA PHE A 628 -17.56 6.20 31.18
C PHE A 628 -18.36 7.35 31.84
N ASP A 629 -17.87 7.88 32.96
CA ASP A 629 -18.59 8.83 33.84
C ASP A 629 -18.78 10.24 33.24
N GLY A 630 -18.51 10.45 31.95
CA GLY A 630 -18.90 11.65 31.19
C GLY A 630 -18.20 12.95 31.55
N TYR A 631 -17.47 13.01 32.67
CA TYR A 631 -16.62 14.14 33.07
C TYR A 631 -15.25 14.02 32.38
N LEU A 632 -15.21 14.31 31.08
CA LEU A 632 -13.94 14.43 30.34
C LEU A 632 -13.25 15.74 30.72
N PRO A 633 -12.01 15.72 31.22
CA PRO A 633 -11.21 16.92 31.39
C PRO A 633 -10.92 17.59 30.04
N ASN A 634 -10.71 18.91 30.05
CA ASN A 634 -10.51 19.72 28.85
C ASN A 634 -9.24 19.31 28.04
N LYS A 635 -9.13 19.75 26.76
CA LYS A 635 -8.05 19.36 25.80
C LYS A 635 -6.61 19.47 26.30
N ASN A 636 -6.35 20.33 27.29
CA ASN A 636 -5.04 20.57 27.90
C ASN A 636 -4.93 20.07 29.35
N SER A 637 -5.78 19.13 29.75
CA SER A 637 -5.78 18.63 31.12
C SER A 637 -4.52 17.87 31.50
N LEU A 638 -4.13 18.02 32.76
CA LEU A 638 -3.09 17.25 33.44
C LEU A 638 -3.41 15.75 33.50
N ILE A 639 -4.66 15.36 33.24
CA ILE A 639 -5.17 14.00 33.21
C ILE A 639 -5.84 13.77 31.86
N ILE A 640 -5.35 12.80 31.09
CA ILE A 640 -5.89 12.48 29.76
C ILE A 640 -6.49 11.09 29.77
N ILE A 641 -7.72 10.96 29.28
CA ILE A 641 -8.36 9.66 29.10
C ILE A 641 -7.84 9.05 27.80
N LEU A 642 -7.50 7.75 27.83
CA LEU A 642 -7.11 7.01 26.63
C LEU A 642 -8.23 7.16 25.56
N PRO A 643 -7.91 7.51 24.31
CA PRO A 643 -8.92 7.57 23.26
C PRO A 643 -9.72 6.26 23.15
N ARG A 644 -11.05 6.37 23.05
CA ARG A 644 -11.98 5.22 23.03
C ARG A 644 -11.64 4.18 21.97
N GLU A 645 -11.12 4.62 20.84
CA GLU A 645 -10.67 3.78 19.73
C GLU A 645 -9.51 2.84 20.08
N TYR A 646 -8.75 3.10 21.14
CA TYR A 646 -7.67 2.22 21.60
C TYR A 646 -8.12 1.25 22.69
N TYR A 647 -9.38 1.32 23.15
CA TYR A 647 -9.89 0.42 24.20
C TYR A 647 -9.87 -1.05 23.80
N TYR A 648 -9.85 -1.36 22.50
CA TYR A 648 -9.64 -2.73 22.01
C TYR A 648 -8.33 -3.34 22.52
N TYR A 649 -7.31 -2.53 22.76
CA TYR A 649 -5.97 -2.95 23.21
C TYR A 649 -5.72 -2.63 24.70
N LYS A 650 -6.78 -2.47 25.49
CA LYS A 650 -6.70 -1.98 26.88
C LYS A 650 -5.77 -2.80 27.77
N GLU A 651 -5.76 -4.12 27.64
CA GLU A 651 -4.94 -5.00 28.49
C GLU A 651 -3.45 -4.84 28.18
N MET A 652 -3.10 -4.67 26.89
CA MET A 652 -1.74 -4.32 26.47
C MET A 652 -1.30 -2.97 27.07
N PHE A 653 -2.15 -1.93 27.01
CA PHE A 653 -1.84 -0.63 27.64
C PHE A 653 -1.67 -0.72 29.17
N LEU A 654 -2.52 -1.50 29.87
CA LEU A 654 -2.38 -1.76 31.31
C LEU A 654 -1.04 -2.43 31.61
N SER A 655 -0.65 -3.42 30.81
CA SER A 655 0.64 -4.11 30.97
C SER A 655 1.84 -3.19 30.72
N MET A 656 1.68 -2.15 29.89
CA MET A 656 2.68 -1.12 29.60
C MET A 656 2.77 -0.02 30.67
N GLY A 657 1.87 -0.01 31.66
CA GLY A 657 1.90 0.90 32.80
C GLY A 657 0.84 2.01 32.79
N VAL A 658 -0.12 1.98 31.88
CA VAL A 658 -1.31 2.86 31.91
C VAL A 658 -2.21 2.42 33.07
N GLN A 659 -2.77 3.35 33.84
CA GLN A 659 -3.59 3.04 35.03
C GLN A 659 -5.09 3.14 34.75
N ARG A 660 -5.90 2.46 35.55
CA ARG A 660 -7.37 2.56 35.52
C ARG A 660 -7.84 3.75 36.35
N TRP A 661 -8.74 4.55 35.80
CA TRP A 661 -9.32 5.72 36.47
C TRP A 661 -10.05 5.36 37.77
N SER A 662 -10.72 4.20 37.80
CA SER A 662 -11.42 3.66 38.97
C SER A 662 -10.49 3.41 40.17
N GLN A 663 -9.20 3.20 39.94
CA GLN A 663 -8.22 2.90 40.98
C GLN A 663 -7.51 4.15 41.53
N VAL A 664 -7.67 5.31 40.89
CA VAL A 664 -7.04 6.57 41.30
C VAL A 664 -7.66 7.08 42.60
N LYS A 665 -6.84 7.23 43.64
CA LYS A 665 -7.23 7.74 44.96
C LYS A 665 -7.04 9.26 45.04
N ILE A 666 -7.61 9.91 46.05
CA ILE A 666 -7.46 11.37 46.23
C ILE A 666 -5.99 11.76 46.41
N LYS A 667 -5.19 10.91 47.08
CA LYS A 667 -3.73 11.13 47.23
C LYS A 667 -2.99 11.24 45.90
N ASP A 668 -3.39 10.45 44.90
CA ASP A 668 -2.77 10.46 43.57
C ASP A 668 -3.10 11.77 42.84
N LEU A 669 -4.35 12.23 42.93
CA LEU A 669 -4.80 13.52 42.38
C LEU A 669 -4.08 14.70 43.03
N ILE A 670 -3.88 14.68 44.35
CA ILE A 670 -3.08 15.68 45.06
C ILE A 670 -1.64 15.69 44.54
N GLN A 671 -1.04 14.52 44.30
CA GLN A 671 0.31 14.43 43.76
C GLN A 671 0.42 14.98 42.34
N ILE A 672 -0.61 14.77 41.50
CA ILE A 672 -0.68 15.36 40.14
C ILE A 672 -0.67 16.89 40.22
N ILE A 673 -1.47 17.49 41.12
CA ILE A 673 -1.49 18.94 41.33
C ILE A 673 -0.11 19.44 41.82
N LYS A 674 0.53 18.73 42.78
CA LYS A 674 1.85 19.10 43.29
C LYS A 674 2.94 19.06 42.22
N LYS A 675 2.90 18.10 41.29
CA LYS A 675 3.86 18.01 40.18
C LYS A 675 3.86 19.23 39.27
N VAL A 676 2.75 19.99 39.20
CA VAL A 676 2.66 21.21 38.40
C VAL A 676 3.64 22.29 38.88
N VAL A 677 3.92 22.30 40.18
CA VAL A 677 4.77 23.28 40.87
C VAL A 677 6.03 22.66 41.50
N GLU A 678 6.33 21.40 41.20
CA GLU A 678 7.45 20.66 41.81
C GLU A 678 8.83 21.30 41.54
N LYS A 679 8.97 22.04 40.43
CA LYS A 679 10.20 22.76 40.08
C LYS A 679 10.23 24.21 40.58
N ASP A 680 9.07 24.82 40.79
CA ASP A 680 8.92 26.22 41.18
C ASP A 680 7.56 26.40 41.90
N GLU A 681 7.62 26.62 43.22
CA GLU A 681 6.44 26.79 44.08
C GLU A 681 5.64 28.06 43.74
N ASN A 682 6.27 29.06 43.11
CA ASN A 682 5.65 30.34 42.73
C ASN A 682 5.35 30.44 41.23
N LYS A 683 5.32 29.31 40.51
CA LYS A 683 4.99 29.29 39.09
C LYS A 683 3.62 29.91 38.82
N VAL A 684 3.60 30.94 37.97
CA VAL A 684 2.37 31.52 37.42
C VAL A 684 1.78 30.57 36.39
N LEU A 685 0.56 30.09 36.65
CA LEU A 685 -0.18 29.12 35.83
C LEU A 685 -0.86 29.81 34.65
N SER A 686 -0.91 29.11 33.51
CA SER A 686 -1.76 29.53 32.39
C SER A 686 -3.24 29.27 32.69
N ILE A 687 -4.15 29.91 31.94
CA ILE A 687 -5.59 29.69 32.10
C ILE A 687 -5.99 28.22 31.89
N ASP A 688 -5.30 27.51 31.00
CA ASP A 688 -5.53 26.08 30.73
C ASP A 688 -5.06 25.22 31.90
N GLU A 689 -3.92 25.54 32.51
CA GLU A 689 -3.43 24.86 33.70
C GLU A 689 -4.38 25.10 34.89
N ILE A 690 -4.89 26.32 35.05
CA ILE A 690 -5.89 26.65 36.07
C ILE A 690 -7.16 25.82 35.86
N ASN A 691 -7.72 25.79 34.65
CA ASN A 691 -8.91 24.99 34.35
C ASN A 691 -8.68 23.50 34.62
N SER A 692 -7.49 22.99 34.29
CA SER A 692 -7.10 21.61 34.58
C SER A 692 -7.07 21.32 36.08
N VAL A 693 -6.54 22.23 36.89
CA VAL A 693 -6.55 22.09 38.35
C VAL A 693 -7.98 22.16 38.89
N ILE A 694 -8.83 23.04 38.36
CA ILE A 694 -10.25 23.13 38.74
C ILE A 694 -10.99 21.83 38.43
N ASP A 695 -10.76 21.22 37.26
CA ASP A 695 -11.34 19.92 36.89
C ASP A 695 -10.92 18.84 37.90
N ILE A 696 -9.65 18.81 38.30
CA ILE A 696 -9.17 17.87 39.32
C ILE A 696 -9.82 18.15 40.69
N LEU A 697 -10.01 19.42 41.08
CA LEU A 697 -10.70 19.77 42.32
C LEU A 697 -12.15 19.28 42.30
N ILE A 698 -12.86 19.35 41.17
CA ILE A 698 -14.21 18.78 41.00
C ILE A 698 -14.17 17.26 41.17
N CYS A 699 -13.15 16.56 40.63
CA CYS A 699 -12.99 15.13 40.85
C CYS A 699 -12.75 14.79 42.33
N ILE A 700 -11.94 15.59 43.03
CA ILE A 700 -11.67 15.42 44.45
C ILE A 700 -12.95 15.61 45.26
N THR A 701 -13.75 16.65 44.99
CA THR A 701 -15.02 16.89 45.70
C THR A 701 -16.04 15.78 45.46
N ASN A 702 -16.13 15.25 44.23
CA ASN A 702 -17.00 14.11 43.92
C ASN A 702 -16.56 12.84 44.66
N LYS A 703 -15.26 12.54 44.72
CA LYS A 703 -14.74 11.40 45.51
C LYS A 703 -14.92 11.61 47.02
N GLN A 704 -14.81 12.84 47.53
CA GLN A 704 -15.12 13.15 48.93
C GLN A 704 -16.58 12.95 49.30
N LYS A 705 -17.53 13.17 48.38
CA LYS A 705 -18.96 12.87 48.63
C LYS A 705 -19.20 11.37 48.86
N ILE A 706 -18.43 10.53 48.17
CA ILE A 706 -18.49 9.07 48.32
C ILE A 706 -17.76 8.63 49.59
N ASN A 707 -16.56 9.18 49.85
CA ASN A 707 -15.70 8.83 50.98
C ASN A 707 -15.29 10.08 51.80
N PRO A 708 -16.16 10.58 52.71
CA PRO A 708 -15.94 11.85 53.42
C PRO A 708 -14.81 11.84 54.46
N GLY A 709 -14.14 10.70 54.67
CA GLY A 709 -13.05 10.53 55.66
C GLY A 709 -11.63 10.66 55.11
N GLU A 710 -11.44 10.81 53.80
CA GLU A 710 -10.11 10.88 53.20
C GLU A 710 -9.47 12.28 53.39
N ARG A 711 -8.25 12.32 53.94
CA ARG A 711 -7.56 13.59 54.27
C ARG A 711 -7.11 14.33 53.02
N LEU A 712 -7.35 15.64 52.97
CA LEU A 712 -6.91 16.55 51.90
C LEU A 712 -5.53 17.19 52.20
N ASP A 713 -4.67 16.48 52.92
CA ASP A 713 -3.40 17.02 53.40
C ASP A 713 -2.48 17.40 52.21
N GLY A 714 -2.09 18.67 52.16
CA GLY A 714 -1.23 19.20 51.10
C GLY A 714 -1.94 19.47 49.77
N LEU A 715 -3.28 19.53 49.74
CA LEU A 715 -4.02 20.01 48.57
C LEU A 715 -3.73 21.50 48.32
N LEU A 716 -3.44 21.82 47.05
CA LEU A 716 -3.22 23.18 46.58
C LEU A 716 -4.40 23.63 45.71
N VAL A 717 -4.76 24.91 45.82
CA VAL A 717 -5.89 25.55 45.13
C VAL A 717 -5.37 26.79 44.39
N PRO A 718 -5.83 27.05 43.15
CA PRO A 718 -5.41 28.23 42.42
C PRO A 718 -5.94 29.51 43.07
N SER A 719 -5.08 30.52 43.13
CA SER A 719 -5.39 31.86 43.64
C SER A 719 -5.67 32.88 42.52
N THR A 720 -6.15 34.07 42.88
CA THR A 720 -6.32 35.20 41.96
C THR A 720 -5.01 35.69 41.31
N ASN A 721 -3.86 35.34 41.90
CA ASN A 721 -2.54 35.65 41.35
C ASN A 721 -2.04 34.54 40.39
N ASN A 722 -2.93 33.61 40.00
CA ASN A 722 -2.62 32.47 39.15
C ASN A 722 -1.49 31.58 39.70
N ILE A 723 -1.36 31.47 41.02
CA ILE A 723 -0.43 30.55 41.70
C ILE A 723 -1.20 29.54 42.56
N LEU A 724 -0.62 28.37 42.79
CA LEU A 724 -1.18 27.33 43.65
C LEU A 724 -0.85 27.60 45.12
N VAL A 725 -1.87 27.76 45.95
CA VAL A 725 -1.74 28.05 47.38
C VAL A 725 -2.35 26.90 48.20
N SER A 726 -1.79 26.62 49.37
CA SER A 726 -2.37 25.63 50.29
C SER A 726 -3.83 25.93 50.61
N LEU A 727 -4.68 24.89 50.55
CA LEU A 727 -6.09 24.94 50.93
C LEU A 727 -6.32 25.56 52.33
N GLN A 728 -5.35 25.42 53.24
CA GLN A 728 -5.43 25.93 54.61
C GLN A 728 -5.25 27.44 54.72
N LYS A 729 -4.59 28.08 53.74
CA LYS A 729 -4.22 29.50 53.77
C LYS A 729 -5.06 30.36 52.83
N ILE A 730 -5.79 29.73 51.91
CA ILE A 730 -6.55 30.40 50.86
C ILE A 730 -8.02 30.55 51.25
N HIS A 731 -8.62 31.68 50.88
CA HIS A 731 -9.98 32.04 51.26
C HIS A 731 -10.88 32.14 50.02
N TYR A 732 -12.14 31.76 50.18
CA TYR A 732 -13.16 31.95 49.15
C TYR A 732 -13.74 33.38 49.21
N ASP A 733 -13.79 34.09 48.08
CA ASP A 733 -14.33 35.45 47.99
C ASP A 733 -15.86 35.44 47.99
N ASP A 734 -16.47 35.49 49.18
CA ASP A 734 -17.91 35.63 49.40
C ASP A 734 -18.37 37.10 49.53
N ILE A 735 -17.43 38.04 49.51
CA ILE A 735 -17.70 39.48 49.65
C ILE A 735 -17.70 40.25 48.31
N GLU A 736 -17.61 39.53 47.19
CA GLU A 736 -17.78 40.01 45.81
C GLU A 736 -17.00 41.30 45.49
N GLY A 737 -15.78 41.44 46.02
CA GLY A 737 -14.93 42.60 45.75
C GLY A 737 -15.31 43.91 46.44
N ARG A 738 -16.16 43.90 47.47
CA ARG A 738 -16.52 45.09 48.27
C ARG A 738 -15.37 45.63 49.14
N LEU A 739 -14.33 44.82 49.35
CA LEU A 739 -13.11 45.23 50.05
C LEU A 739 -12.19 46.02 49.09
N GLY A 740 -11.62 47.13 49.55
CA GLY A 740 -10.69 47.94 48.75
C GLY A 740 -9.48 47.13 48.26
N TYR A 741 -8.98 47.47 47.06
CA TYR A 741 -7.89 46.74 46.38
C TYR A 741 -6.65 46.52 47.26
N GLU A 742 -6.23 47.55 48.01
CA GLU A 742 -5.06 47.48 48.90
C GLU A 742 -5.24 46.49 50.06
N LYS A 743 -6.43 46.46 50.68
CA LYS A 743 -6.73 45.49 51.75
C LYS A 743 -6.99 44.10 51.21
N LYS A 744 -7.56 43.98 50.00
CA LYS A 744 -7.81 42.69 49.34
C LYS A 744 -6.52 41.90 49.11
N HIS A 745 -5.42 42.59 48.77
CA HIS A 745 -4.10 41.99 48.57
C HIS A 745 -3.42 41.44 49.83
N GLN A 746 -3.92 41.79 51.02
CA GLN A 746 -3.45 41.21 52.28
C GLN A 746 -3.96 39.77 52.47
N TYR A 747 -4.96 39.35 51.70
CA TYR A 747 -5.57 38.03 51.79
C TYR A 747 -5.24 37.18 50.55
N LEU A 748 -4.97 35.89 50.77
CA LEU A 748 -4.83 34.92 49.68
C LEU A 748 -6.23 34.45 49.27
N ILE A 749 -6.65 34.82 48.07
CA ILE A 749 -8.00 34.60 47.56
C ILE A 749 -8.00 33.55 46.45
N ALA A 750 -8.98 32.65 46.50
CA ALA A 750 -9.19 31.62 45.48
C ALA A 750 -9.53 32.22 44.11
N HIS A 751 -9.04 31.57 43.06
CA HIS A 751 -9.33 31.96 41.68
C HIS A 751 -10.84 31.97 41.41
N SER A 752 -11.33 32.85 40.53
CA SER A 752 -12.75 33.05 40.24
C SER A 752 -13.48 31.81 39.71
N HIS A 753 -12.75 30.84 39.15
CA HIS A 753 -13.29 29.56 38.69
C HIS A 753 -13.58 28.57 39.84
N VAL A 754 -13.11 28.84 41.07
CA VAL A 754 -13.51 28.09 42.25
C VAL A 754 -14.95 28.48 42.59
N THR A 755 -15.90 27.61 42.25
CA THR A 755 -17.32 27.86 42.48
C THR A 755 -17.68 27.78 43.97
N PRO A 756 -18.81 28.39 44.41
CA PRO A 756 -19.29 28.26 45.78
C PRO A 756 -19.45 26.80 46.23
N GLN A 757 -19.83 25.92 45.30
CA GLN A 757 -19.99 24.49 45.58
C GLN A 757 -18.64 23.81 45.85
N ILE A 758 -17.61 24.11 45.05
CA ILE A 758 -16.25 23.59 45.27
C ILE A 758 -15.71 24.08 46.61
N ALA A 759 -15.85 25.38 46.90
CA ALA A 759 -15.41 25.96 48.17
C ALA A 759 -16.09 25.31 49.39
N LYS A 760 -17.40 25.03 49.29
CA LYS A 760 -18.17 24.34 50.33
C LYS A 760 -17.72 22.89 50.50
N ASP A 761 -17.58 22.14 49.41
CA ASP A 761 -17.20 20.72 49.45
C ASP A 761 -15.77 20.55 49.98
N LEU A 762 -14.85 21.46 49.66
CA LEU A 762 -13.48 21.51 50.20
C LEU A 762 -13.38 22.11 51.60
N LYS A 763 -14.49 22.59 52.19
CA LYS A 763 -14.53 23.25 53.50
C LYS A 763 -13.57 24.44 53.60
N MET A 764 -13.53 25.27 52.55
CA MET A 764 -12.72 26.50 52.51
C MET A 764 -13.26 27.54 53.49
N GLN A 765 -12.37 28.31 54.13
CA GLN A 765 -12.75 29.47 54.92
C GLN A 765 -13.22 30.60 53.98
N SER A 766 -14.32 31.28 54.33
CA SER A 766 -14.79 32.43 53.56
C SER A 766 -14.02 33.69 53.93
N LEU A 767 -13.92 34.63 52.99
CA LEU A 767 -13.22 35.90 53.21
C LEU A 767 -13.93 36.74 54.29
N ALA A 768 -15.27 36.72 54.32
CA ALA A 768 -16.04 37.34 55.40
C ALA A 768 -15.68 36.75 56.78
N GLY A 769 -15.57 35.42 56.86
CA GLY A 769 -15.14 34.73 58.08
C GLY A 769 -13.73 35.11 58.51
N LYS A 770 -12.79 35.30 57.56
CA LYS A 770 -11.43 35.75 57.86
C LYS A 770 -11.36 37.21 58.33
N ILE A 771 -12.14 38.11 57.72
CA ILE A 771 -12.20 39.53 58.14
C ILE A 771 -12.75 39.67 59.56
N CYS A 772 -13.68 38.80 59.93
CA CYS A 772 -14.29 38.74 61.26
C CYS A 772 -13.50 37.85 62.24
N ASP A 773 -12.44 37.22 61.76
CA ASP A 773 -11.56 36.42 62.61
C ASP A 773 -10.77 37.37 63.52
N ILE A 774 -10.62 36.96 64.77
CA ILE A 774 -9.82 37.70 65.74
C ILE A 774 -8.40 37.23 65.49
N ASP A 775 -7.74 37.81 64.48
CA ASP A 775 -6.31 37.66 64.31
C ASP A 775 -5.63 38.31 65.52
N HIS A 776 -4.96 37.49 66.33
CA HIS A 776 -4.08 37.84 67.45
C HIS A 776 -4.05 39.35 67.77
N ILE A 777 -5.03 39.83 68.54
CA ILE A 777 -4.86 41.12 69.18
C ILE A 777 -3.68 40.90 70.15
N GLU A 778 -2.60 41.67 69.99
CA GLU A 778 -1.47 41.75 70.93
C GLU A 778 -1.90 42.24 72.34
N ASP A 779 -3.21 42.44 72.54
CA ASP A 779 -3.86 42.79 73.79
C ASP A 779 -4.24 41.49 74.54
N ASP A 780 -3.29 40.99 75.34
CA ASP A 780 -3.42 39.83 76.25
C ASP A 780 -4.62 39.91 77.24
N THR A 781 -5.41 41.00 77.19
CA THR A 781 -6.52 41.30 78.11
C THR A 781 -7.86 40.67 77.71
N TRP A 782 -8.09 40.34 76.43
CA TRP A 782 -9.37 39.80 75.97
C TRP A 782 -9.42 38.26 76.00
N ARG A 783 -10.19 37.67 76.93
CA ARG A 783 -10.34 36.21 77.03
C ARG A 783 -11.52 35.72 76.18
N PHE A 784 -11.27 34.67 75.38
CA PHE A 784 -12.26 34.10 74.48
C PHE A 784 -13.52 33.59 75.22
N TYR A 785 -14.69 34.12 74.82
CA TYR A 785 -16.03 33.73 75.26
C TYR A 785 -16.42 32.26 74.95
N GLU A 786 -15.54 31.46 74.32
CA GLU A 786 -15.84 30.11 73.83
C GLU A 786 -15.70 28.98 74.86
N GLN A 787 -15.10 29.22 76.03
CA GLN A 787 -14.58 28.13 76.88
C GLN A 787 -15.60 27.38 77.75
N ASP A 788 -16.88 27.75 77.79
CA ASP A 788 -17.79 27.23 78.82
C ASP A 788 -19.04 26.53 78.23
N LEU A 789 -18.96 25.20 78.05
CA LEU A 789 -20.09 24.31 77.70
C LEU A 789 -21.29 24.48 78.65
N SER A 790 -21.05 24.99 79.87
CA SER A 790 -22.08 25.31 80.86
C SER A 790 -22.97 26.50 80.48
N LEU A 791 -22.60 27.33 79.49
CA LEU A 791 -23.33 28.54 79.13
C LEU A 791 -24.67 28.29 78.43
N ASN A 792 -24.78 27.30 77.53
CA ASN A 792 -26.06 26.95 76.92
C ASN A 792 -27.03 26.42 77.98
N THR A 793 -26.52 25.65 78.95
CA THR A 793 -27.30 25.18 80.10
C THR A 793 -27.69 26.35 81.02
N LYS A 794 -26.79 27.30 81.28
CA LYS A 794 -27.07 28.53 82.06
C LYS A 794 -28.14 29.39 81.37
N ILE A 795 -28.03 29.63 80.06
CA ILE A 795 -29.01 30.38 79.25
C ILE A 795 -30.35 29.66 79.25
N ASN A 796 -30.38 28.35 78.96
CA ASN A 796 -31.61 27.55 78.96
C ASN A 796 -32.31 27.59 80.33
N ASN A 797 -31.55 27.39 81.42
CA ASN A 797 -32.07 27.46 82.80
C ASN A 797 -32.63 28.85 83.17
N ILE A 798 -32.09 29.93 82.60
CA ILE A 798 -32.61 31.30 82.79
C ILE A 798 -33.88 31.50 81.94
N THR A 799 -33.87 31.07 80.68
CA THR A 799 -35.01 31.20 79.77
C THR A 799 -36.23 30.36 80.16
N GLU A 800 -36.05 29.24 80.88
CA GLU A 800 -37.13 28.36 81.36
C GLU A 800 -37.89 28.92 82.58
N ARG A 801 -37.45 30.03 83.19
CA ARG A 801 -38.17 30.68 84.30
C ARG A 801 -39.40 31.42 83.76
N ILE A 802 -40.59 30.88 84.07
CA ILE A 802 -41.91 31.28 83.52
C ILE A 802 -42.36 32.72 83.91
N ASN A 803 -41.74 33.35 84.92
CA ASN A 803 -42.14 34.68 85.41
C ASN A 803 -41.21 35.82 84.97
N PHE A 804 -40.75 35.84 83.72
CA PHE A 804 -39.98 36.97 83.20
C PHE A 804 -40.89 38.14 82.83
N MET A 805 -40.71 39.29 83.50
CA MET A 805 -41.29 40.56 83.07
C MET A 805 -40.22 41.34 82.31
N PRO A 806 -40.44 41.73 81.04
CA PRO A 806 -39.46 42.55 80.32
C PRO A 806 -39.20 43.96 80.92
N TYR A 807 -39.80 44.30 82.06
CA TYR A 807 -39.36 45.43 82.88
C TYR A 807 -38.03 45.16 83.60
N ASP A 808 -37.79 43.90 84.01
CA ASP A 808 -36.62 43.53 84.82
C ASP A 808 -35.31 43.68 84.04
N PHE A 809 -35.30 43.37 82.73
CA PHE A 809 -34.09 43.60 81.93
C PHE A 809 -33.78 45.09 81.77
N ILE A 810 -34.79 45.97 81.60
CA ILE A 810 -34.56 47.41 81.46
C ILE A 810 -33.93 47.98 82.72
N LYS A 811 -34.34 47.52 83.91
CA LYS A 811 -33.73 47.89 85.19
C LYS A 811 -32.27 47.50 85.28
N GLU A 812 -31.96 46.26 84.89
CA GLU A 812 -30.59 45.78 84.85
C GLU A 812 -29.77 46.69 83.95
N PHE A 813 -30.19 46.95 82.70
CA PHE A 813 -29.49 47.84 81.79
C PHE A 813 -29.42 49.31 82.25
N LEU A 814 -30.38 49.78 83.04
CA LEU A 814 -30.33 51.10 83.67
C LEU A 814 -29.24 51.15 84.75
N GLN A 815 -29.14 50.11 85.58
CA GLN A 815 -28.03 49.96 86.53
C GLN A 815 -26.69 49.84 85.79
N ILE A 816 -26.68 49.11 84.67
CA ILE A 816 -25.50 48.95 83.82
C ILE A 816 -24.96 50.31 83.36
N ALA A 817 -25.87 51.17 82.92
CA ALA A 817 -25.53 52.52 82.48
C ALA A 817 -25.06 53.39 83.64
N ASP A 818 -25.69 53.29 84.82
CA ASP A 818 -25.28 54.03 86.02
C ASP A 818 -23.89 53.62 86.50
N ASP A 819 -23.59 52.31 86.54
CA ASP A 819 -22.29 51.73 86.91
C ASP A 819 -21.19 52.19 85.93
N ALA A 820 -21.54 52.33 84.66
CA ALA A 820 -20.67 52.89 83.61
C ALA A 820 -20.55 54.43 83.66
N LYS A 821 -21.18 55.08 84.64
CA LYS A 821 -21.20 56.53 84.84
C LYS A 821 -21.84 57.30 83.68
N ALA A 822 -22.82 56.71 83.02
CA ALA A 822 -23.64 57.42 82.05
C ALA A 822 -24.46 58.51 82.74
N THR A 823 -24.79 59.57 81.99
CA THR A 823 -25.71 60.62 82.45
C THR A 823 -27.05 60.54 81.73
N HIS A 824 -27.07 59.96 80.54
CA HIS A 824 -28.28 59.78 79.73
C HIS A 824 -28.48 58.31 79.41
N PHE A 825 -29.69 57.80 79.68
CA PHE A 825 -30.11 56.46 79.30
C PHE A 825 -31.33 56.54 78.40
N SER A 826 -31.38 55.73 77.35
CA SER A 826 -32.55 55.63 76.50
C SER A 826 -32.85 54.22 76.05
N VAL A 827 -34.14 53.94 75.95
CA VAL A 827 -34.66 52.72 75.34
C VAL A 827 -35.44 53.13 74.11
N ILE A 828 -35.13 52.52 72.97
CA ILE A 828 -35.85 52.76 71.72
C ILE A 828 -36.51 51.47 71.28
N MET A 829 -37.82 51.53 71.11
CA MET A 829 -38.56 50.46 70.47
C MET A 829 -38.63 50.73 68.97
N ASP A 830 -37.81 50.02 68.20
CA ASP A 830 -37.81 50.09 66.74
C ASP A 830 -38.71 48.99 66.15
N ARG A 831 -39.84 49.39 65.58
CA ARG A 831 -40.80 48.47 64.94
C ARG A 831 -40.57 48.28 63.45
N LYS A 832 -39.50 48.85 62.88
CA LYS A 832 -39.23 48.73 61.45
C LYS A 832 -38.86 47.31 61.05
N GLN A 833 -39.41 46.87 59.93
CA GLN A 833 -38.92 45.70 59.21
C GLN A 833 -37.89 46.17 58.17
N ASN A 834 -36.62 45.77 58.29
CA ASN A 834 -35.59 46.10 57.31
C ASN A 834 -35.44 45.01 56.23
N SER A 835 -36.55 44.53 55.66
CA SER A 835 -36.58 43.41 54.70
C SER A 835 -35.84 43.66 53.38
N TYR A 836 -35.45 44.91 53.09
CA TYR A 836 -34.74 45.28 51.87
C TYR A 836 -33.21 45.22 52.01
N TYR A 837 -32.69 45.07 53.23
CA TYR A 837 -31.25 45.09 53.54
C TYR A 837 -30.81 43.73 54.10
N THR A 838 -30.82 42.70 53.25
CA THR A 838 -30.51 41.31 53.67
C THR A 838 -29.43 40.63 52.83
N LYS A 839 -28.81 41.34 51.88
CA LYS A 839 -27.86 40.75 50.93
C LYS A 839 -26.43 40.75 51.47
N PHE A 840 -26.01 41.86 52.07
CA PHE A 840 -24.62 42.07 52.48
C PHE A 840 -24.44 42.00 53.99
N LEU A 841 -24.70 40.81 54.53
CA LEU A 841 -24.64 40.49 55.95
C LEU A 841 -23.38 39.70 56.29
N LEU A 842 -23.07 39.61 57.59
CA LEU A 842 -21.96 38.80 58.13
C LEU A 842 -22.09 37.31 57.81
N SER A 843 -23.33 36.83 57.75
CA SER A 843 -23.69 35.50 57.30
C SER A 843 -25.11 35.54 56.74
N ARG A 844 -25.49 34.52 55.99
CA ARG A 844 -26.85 34.40 55.47
C ARG A 844 -27.88 34.25 56.59
N GLU A 845 -27.50 33.60 57.70
CA GLU A 845 -28.40 33.37 58.84
C GLU A 845 -28.80 34.65 59.57
N MET A 846 -28.09 35.76 59.39
CA MET A 846 -28.45 37.05 60.00
C MET A 846 -29.63 37.76 59.32
N GLU A 847 -30.14 37.24 58.20
CA GLU A 847 -31.29 37.80 57.48
C GLU A 847 -32.51 37.97 58.39
N ASP A 848 -32.82 36.95 59.19
CA ASP A 848 -33.95 36.94 60.13
C ASP A 848 -33.81 37.99 61.26
N LEU A 849 -32.60 38.51 61.49
CA LEU A 849 -32.27 39.43 62.59
C LEU A 849 -32.30 40.92 62.18
N GLN A 850 -32.65 41.23 60.94
CA GLN A 850 -32.73 42.61 60.45
C GLN A 850 -34.06 43.32 60.80
N GLY A 851 -35.00 42.61 61.43
CA GLY A 851 -36.33 43.13 61.79
C GLY A 851 -36.40 44.03 63.04
N PRO A 852 -37.60 44.13 63.67
CA PRO A 852 -37.86 44.91 64.87
C PRO A 852 -36.87 44.63 66.00
N SER A 853 -36.46 45.68 66.70
CA SER A 853 -35.45 45.58 67.76
C SER A 853 -35.74 46.51 68.92
N ILE A 854 -35.32 46.09 70.11
CA ILE A 854 -35.17 46.99 71.25
C ILE A 854 -33.74 47.48 71.25
N TRP A 855 -33.57 48.78 71.30
CA TRP A 855 -32.29 49.42 71.48
C TRP A 855 -32.17 49.99 72.87
N ILE A 856 -30.97 49.89 73.43
CA ILE A 856 -30.60 50.61 74.65
C ILE A 856 -29.38 51.44 74.31
N TYR A 857 -29.44 52.73 74.62
CA TYR A 857 -28.32 53.65 74.46
C TYR A 857 -28.02 54.34 75.78
N PHE A 858 -26.73 54.55 76.02
CA PHE A 858 -26.29 55.52 77.01
C PHE A 858 -24.98 56.18 76.57
N ASP A 859 -24.72 57.36 77.11
CA ASP A 859 -23.64 58.25 76.68
C ASP A 859 -22.25 57.93 77.27
N ALA A 860 -22.16 56.92 78.15
CA ALA A 860 -20.88 56.36 78.56
C ALA A 860 -20.33 55.37 77.52
N GLN A 861 -19.03 55.47 77.24
CA GLN A 861 -18.29 54.51 76.40
C GLN A 861 -17.70 53.41 77.28
N PHE A 862 -17.94 52.15 76.91
CA PHE A 862 -17.37 51.00 77.62
C PHE A 862 -15.88 50.81 77.30
N SER A 863 -15.10 50.49 78.33
CA SER A 863 -13.74 49.99 78.19
C SER A 863 -13.71 48.50 77.80
N ASN A 864 -12.53 47.99 77.41
CA ASN A 864 -12.35 46.55 77.16
C ASN A 864 -12.70 45.72 78.40
N ASP A 865 -12.31 46.19 79.58
CA ASP A 865 -12.62 45.56 80.87
C ASP A 865 -14.11 45.55 81.19
N ASP A 866 -14.84 46.62 80.85
CA ASP A 866 -16.30 46.69 81.07
C ASP A 866 -17.03 45.65 80.21
N ILE A 867 -16.64 45.52 78.93
CA ILE A 867 -17.22 44.51 78.04
C ILE A 867 -16.80 43.10 78.53
N GLN A 868 -15.55 42.89 78.92
CA GLN A 868 -15.11 41.58 79.43
C GLN A 868 -15.87 41.19 80.71
N THR A 869 -16.06 42.15 81.62
CA THR A 869 -16.84 41.96 82.85
C THR A 869 -18.30 41.64 82.55
N LEU A 870 -18.90 42.33 81.58
CA LEU A 870 -20.26 42.05 81.10
C LEU A 870 -20.38 40.62 80.56
N LEU A 871 -19.35 40.11 79.88
CA LEU A 871 -19.35 38.78 79.26
C LEU A 871 -18.99 37.63 80.23
N GLU A 872 -18.05 37.80 81.15
CA GLU A 872 -17.49 36.72 81.98
C GLU A 872 -18.38 36.25 83.15
N LEU A 873 -19.35 37.04 83.61
CA LEU A 873 -20.13 36.74 84.83
C LEU A 873 -19.25 36.20 85.99
N LYS A 874 -18.24 36.96 86.42
CA LYS A 874 -17.66 36.68 87.74
C LYS A 874 -18.74 36.95 88.78
N GLY A 875 -19.27 35.89 89.38
CA GLY A 875 -20.10 35.99 90.58
C GLY A 875 -19.36 36.86 91.60
N SER A 876 -20.11 37.74 92.27
CA SER A 876 -19.62 38.64 93.32
C SER A 876 -18.51 38.00 94.15
N CYS A 877 -17.28 38.48 94.03
CA CYS A 877 -16.14 38.18 94.88
C CYS A 877 -15.09 39.27 94.59
N VAL A 878 -14.46 40.00 95.51
CA VAL A 878 -14.24 39.90 96.95
C VAL A 878 -13.72 41.30 97.36
N LYS A 879 -14.14 41.79 98.54
CA LYS A 879 -13.53 42.82 99.40
C LYS A 879 -12.36 43.63 98.81
N ASP A 880 -12.64 44.81 98.25
CA ASP A 880 -11.70 45.94 98.33
C ASP A 880 -12.08 46.74 99.58
N GLU A 881 -11.09 47.10 100.41
CA GLU A 881 -11.22 47.82 101.70
C GLU A 881 -11.75 49.26 101.60
N TYR A 882 -12.38 49.65 100.49
CA TYR A 882 -13.08 50.93 100.34
C TYR A 882 -14.44 50.70 99.67
N ASP A 883 -15.43 50.40 100.51
CA ASP A 883 -16.80 50.03 100.18
C ASP A 883 -17.57 51.19 99.52
N THR A 884 -17.44 51.36 98.20
CA THR A 884 -18.20 52.36 97.42
C THR A 884 -18.79 51.81 96.12
N LYS A 885 -18.67 50.50 95.84
CA LYS A 885 -19.14 49.88 94.58
C LYS A 885 -20.20 48.81 94.82
N ILE A 886 -21.39 49.23 95.23
CA ILE A 886 -22.61 48.43 95.07
C ILE A 886 -23.05 48.57 93.61
N GLY A 887 -23.07 47.44 92.88
CA GLY A 887 -23.41 47.38 91.45
C GLY A 887 -22.17 47.33 90.54
N LYS A 888 -21.91 46.16 89.93
CA LYS A 888 -20.90 46.02 88.87
C LYS A 888 -21.18 44.81 87.97
N PHE A 889 -22.45 44.68 87.58
CA PHE A 889 -23.00 43.66 86.66
C PHE A 889 -23.18 42.25 87.24
N GLY A 890 -24.32 42.05 87.92
CA GLY A 890 -24.85 40.74 88.32
C GLY A 890 -25.43 39.95 87.14
N LYS A 891 -26.16 38.86 87.42
CA LYS A 891 -26.73 37.88 86.45
C LYS A 891 -27.69 38.47 85.39
N GLY A 892 -27.89 39.79 85.35
CA GLY A 892 -28.94 40.50 84.63
C GLY A 892 -28.82 40.55 83.11
N PHE A 893 -27.60 40.62 82.54
CA PHE A 893 -27.43 40.71 81.08
C PHE A 893 -28.08 39.54 80.33
N TYR A 894 -28.09 38.34 80.92
CA TYR A 894 -28.65 37.13 80.29
C TYR A 894 -30.17 37.16 80.14
N TYR A 895 -30.88 38.04 80.84
CA TYR A 895 -32.31 38.24 80.63
C TYR A 895 -32.64 38.71 79.21
N VAL A 896 -31.67 39.32 78.51
CA VAL A 896 -31.85 39.70 77.11
C VAL A 896 -32.13 38.48 76.21
N PHE A 897 -31.65 37.29 76.58
CA PHE A 897 -31.90 36.07 75.80
C PHE A 897 -33.34 35.55 75.91
N HIS A 898 -34.22 36.17 76.71
CA HIS A 898 -35.67 35.97 76.57
C HIS A 898 -36.23 36.64 75.31
N ILE A 899 -35.64 37.76 74.89
CA ILE A 899 -36.18 38.62 73.81
C ILE A 899 -35.40 38.52 72.50
N THR A 900 -34.11 38.19 72.55
CA THR A 900 -33.23 38.11 71.36
C THR A 900 -32.35 36.87 71.38
N ASP A 901 -31.93 36.42 70.20
CA ASP A 901 -30.94 35.34 70.04
C ASP A 901 -29.53 35.83 69.69
N LEU A 902 -29.38 37.10 69.30
CA LEU A 902 -28.11 37.71 68.91
C LEU A 902 -28.03 39.17 69.40
N PRO A 903 -27.80 39.41 70.71
CA PRO A 903 -27.53 40.75 71.18
C PRO A 903 -26.21 41.26 70.59
N SER A 904 -26.17 42.56 70.35
CA SER A 904 -24.99 43.24 69.81
C SER A 904 -24.74 44.57 70.50
N ILE A 905 -23.47 44.94 70.59
CA ILE A 905 -22.97 46.07 71.38
C ILE A 905 -22.03 46.87 70.49
N VAL A 906 -22.29 48.18 70.35
CA VAL A 906 -21.36 49.13 69.72
C VAL A 906 -20.86 50.09 70.77
N SER A 907 -19.54 50.16 70.97
CA SER A 907 -18.90 51.13 71.84
C SER A 907 -17.45 51.36 71.41
N GLY A 908 -17.00 52.62 71.37
CA GLY A 908 -15.70 52.97 70.82
C GLY A 908 -15.58 52.59 69.34
N GLU A 909 -14.48 51.96 68.95
CA GLU A 909 -14.23 51.46 67.58
C GLU A 909 -14.73 50.02 67.34
N TYR A 910 -15.42 49.42 68.32
CA TYR A 910 -15.78 48.01 68.29
C TYR A 910 -17.28 47.76 68.17
N ILE A 911 -17.62 46.72 67.40
CA ILE A 911 -18.92 46.06 67.44
C ILE A 911 -18.74 44.62 67.92
N THR A 912 -19.51 44.23 68.92
CA THR A 912 -19.49 42.87 69.50
C THR A 912 -20.83 42.20 69.26
N PHE A 913 -20.82 40.97 68.73
CA PHE A 913 -22.00 40.12 68.57
C PHE A 913 -21.88 38.88 69.43
N LEU A 914 -22.95 38.52 70.12
CA LEU A 914 -22.99 37.37 71.03
C LEU A 914 -23.99 36.32 70.52
N ASP A 915 -23.48 35.18 70.09
CA ASP A 915 -24.23 34.08 69.49
C ASP A 915 -23.99 32.80 70.29
N PRO A 916 -24.61 32.63 71.47
CA PRO A 916 -24.32 31.51 72.36
C PRO A 916 -24.56 30.13 71.70
N ARG A 917 -25.45 30.07 70.70
CA ARG A 917 -25.77 28.84 69.96
C ARG A 917 -24.93 28.64 68.70
N ALA A 918 -24.01 29.56 68.38
CA ALA A 918 -23.15 29.53 67.19
C ALA A 918 -23.95 29.29 65.89
N ARG A 919 -25.10 29.97 65.74
CA ARG A 919 -26.01 29.82 64.61
C ARG A 919 -25.84 30.91 63.56
N PHE A 920 -25.56 32.13 63.94
CA PHE A 920 -25.64 33.32 63.12
C PHE A 920 -24.29 33.89 62.70
N LEU A 921 -23.22 33.68 63.46
CA LEU A 921 -21.90 34.24 63.10
C LEU A 921 -21.26 33.50 61.91
N PRO A 922 -20.43 34.16 61.09
CA PRO A 922 -19.68 33.49 60.03
C PRO A 922 -18.76 32.42 60.59
N ALA A 923 -18.51 31.38 59.79
CA ALA A 923 -17.56 30.34 60.16
C ALA A 923 -16.12 30.84 59.97
N THR A 924 -15.26 30.56 60.95
CA THR A 924 -13.86 30.99 60.98
C THR A 924 -12.92 29.79 61.03
N GLY A 925 -11.66 29.99 60.62
CA GLY A 925 -10.60 28.98 60.62
C GLY A 925 -10.70 27.89 59.55
N TYR A 926 -9.64 27.07 59.47
CA TYR A 926 -9.59 25.87 58.61
C TYR A 926 -10.18 24.65 59.35
N SER A 927 -11.10 23.96 58.68
CA SER A 927 -12.32 23.38 59.28
C SER A 927 -13.23 24.49 59.83
N PRO A 928 -13.99 25.17 58.96
CA PRO A 928 -14.81 26.31 59.32
C PRO A 928 -15.76 25.98 60.48
N LYS A 929 -15.64 26.74 61.58
CA LYS A 929 -16.52 26.65 62.76
C LYS A 929 -17.13 28.00 63.08
N ARG A 930 -18.42 28.02 63.38
CA ARG A 930 -19.11 29.23 63.86
C ARG A 930 -18.69 29.51 65.30
N ARG A 931 -18.27 30.75 65.55
CA ARG A 931 -17.92 31.22 66.89
C ARG A 931 -19.17 31.57 67.68
N ARG A 932 -19.03 31.65 69.01
CA ARG A 932 -20.10 32.12 69.91
C ARG A 932 -20.06 33.61 70.21
N CYS A 933 -18.96 34.26 69.89
CA CYS A 933 -18.78 35.70 70.03
C CYS A 933 -17.80 36.17 68.96
N ILE A 934 -18.08 37.32 68.36
CA ILE A 934 -17.11 38.05 67.53
C ILE A 934 -17.06 39.50 68.02
N ARG A 935 -15.86 40.06 68.02
CA ARG A 935 -15.62 41.47 68.29
C ARG A 935 -14.81 42.02 67.14
N ILE A 936 -15.37 42.99 66.43
CA ILE A 936 -14.80 43.54 65.20
C ILE A 936 -14.42 44.99 65.47
N ASN A 937 -13.17 45.36 65.22
CA ASN A 937 -12.79 46.77 65.04
C ASN A 937 -13.37 47.22 63.68
N PHE A 938 -14.48 47.96 63.72
CA PHE A 938 -15.23 48.28 62.51
C PHE A 938 -14.53 49.30 61.61
N ILE A 939 -13.56 50.05 62.15
CA ILE A 939 -12.74 51.03 61.43
C ILE A 939 -11.61 50.30 60.69
N GLU A 940 -10.79 49.54 61.43
CA GLU A 940 -9.65 48.79 60.89
C GLU A 940 -10.10 47.80 59.81
N LYS A 941 -11.19 47.06 60.06
CA LYS A 941 -11.69 46.03 59.14
C LYS A 941 -12.61 46.57 58.03
N GLU A 942 -12.80 47.89 57.91
CA GLU A 942 -13.72 48.48 56.91
C GLU A 942 -15.11 47.82 56.93
N PHE A 943 -15.62 47.54 58.13
CA PHE A 943 -16.80 46.71 58.36
C PHE A 943 -18.02 47.18 57.57
N LYS A 944 -18.23 48.51 57.51
CA LYS A 944 -19.32 49.12 56.74
C LYS A 944 -19.24 48.90 55.23
N LYS A 945 -18.03 48.87 54.65
CA LYS A 945 -17.88 48.58 53.22
C LYS A 945 -18.12 47.09 52.94
N CYS A 946 -17.64 46.22 53.84
CA CYS A 946 -17.80 44.78 53.69
C CYS A 946 -19.25 44.32 53.89
N PHE A 947 -19.93 44.88 54.89
CA PHE A 947 -21.25 44.47 55.37
C PHE A 947 -22.20 45.68 55.57
N PRO A 948 -22.53 46.44 54.51
CA PRO A 948 -23.36 47.65 54.62
C PRO A 948 -24.77 47.35 55.16
N ASP A 949 -25.39 46.25 54.74
CA ASP A 949 -26.72 45.86 55.19
C ASP A 949 -26.73 45.50 56.68
N GLN A 950 -25.64 44.90 57.19
CA GLN A 950 -25.48 44.61 58.61
C GLN A 950 -25.40 45.90 59.44
N CYS A 951 -24.79 46.95 58.90
CA CYS A 951 -24.60 48.24 59.55
C CYS A 951 -25.85 49.12 59.54
N TYR A 952 -26.69 48.99 58.51
CA TYR A 952 -27.81 49.88 58.24
C TYR A 952 -28.72 50.19 59.46
N PRO A 953 -29.10 49.23 60.31
CA PRO A 953 -29.99 49.53 61.44
C PRO A 953 -29.35 50.41 62.51
N TYR A 954 -28.02 50.36 62.68
CA TYR A 954 -27.30 51.16 63.67
C TYR A 954 -27.10 52.61 63.17
N GLU A 955 -26.96 52.81 61.86
CA GLU A 955 -26.79 54.16 61.26
C GLU A 955 -27.96 55.10 61.53
N LYS A 956 -29.14 54.53 61.85
CA LYS A 956 -30.34 55.30 62.21
C LYS A 956 -30.41 55.65 63.69
N MET A 957 -29.45 55.21 64.51
CA MET A 957 -29.44 55.34 65.97
C MET A 957 -28.24 56.18 66.43
N TYR A 958 -28.50 57.32 67.08
CA TYR A 958 -27.51 58.17 67.75
C TYR A 958 -26.24 58.53 66.94
N GLY A 959 -26.33 58.56 65.60
CA GLY A 959 -25.21 58.94 64.73
C GLY A 959 -24.10 57.88 64.59
N CYS A 960 -24.40 56.60 64.88
CA CYS A 960 -23.46 55.48 64.72
C CYS A 960 -23.27 55.11 63.23
N ASP A 961 -22.33 55.75 62.53
CA ASP A 961 -22.08 55.54 61.10
C ASP A 961 -20.96 54.55 60.75
N PHE A 962 -20.33 53.94 61.76
CA PHE A 962 -19.17 53.04 61.67
C PHE A 962 -17.93 53.61 60.96
N THR A 963 -17.86 54.93 60.73
CA THR A 963 -16.70 55.58 60.10
C THR A 963 -15.70 56.12 61.12
N LYS A 964 -16.13 56.28 62.36
CA LYS A 964 -15.37 56.81 63.50
C LYS A 964 -15.80 56.12 64.79
N GLU A 965 -15.01 56.29 65.84
CA GLU A 965 -15.35 55.80 67.18
C GLU A 965 -16.72 56.31 67.64
N PHE A 966 -17.55 55.41 68.15
CA PHE A 966 -18.84 55.71 68.75
C PHE A 966 -18.64 56.13 70.21
N LYS A 967 -18.85 57.42 70.48
CA LYS A 967 -18.73 58.05 71.82
C LYS A 967 -19.98 57.81 72.65
N GLY A 968 -20.17 56.55 73.05
CA GLY A 968 -21.29 56.06 73.83
C GLY A 968 -21.36 54.54 73.77
N THR A 969 -22.45 53.96 74.26
CA THR A 969 -22.71 52.52 74.13
C THR A 969 -24.11 52.29 73.60
N LEU A 970 -24.20 51.49 72.55
CA LEU A 970 -25.44 51.14 71.88
C LEU A 970 -25.61 49.63 71.87
N PHE A 971 -26.66 49.17 72.54
CA PHE A 971 -27.12 47.80 72.46
C PHE A 971 -28.25 47.67 71.46
N ARG A 972 -28.20 46.60 70.65
CA ARG A 972 -29.31 46.20 69.78
C ARG A 972 -29.74 44.79 70.11
N PHE A 973 -31.05 44.63 70.31
CA PHE A 973 -31.71 43.36 70.58
C PHE A 973 -32.78 43.08 69.53
N PRO A 974 -32.43 42.41 68.42
CA PRO A 974 -33.41 41.93 67.44
C PRO A 974 -34.44 41.02 68.11
N LEU A 975 -35.72 41.34 67.97
CA LEU A 975 -36.79 40.60 68.63
C LEU A 975 -37.04 39.25 67.95
N ARG A 976 -37.30 38.23 68.76
CA ARG A 976 -37.84 36.95 68.27
C ARG A 976 -39.22 37.18 67.63
N GLU A 977 -39.56 36.44 66.58
CA GLU A 977 -40.80 36.63 65.80
C GLU A 977 -42.07 36.65 66.66
N ASN A 978 -42.14 35.79 67.68
CA ASN A 978 -43.27 35.69 68.62
C ASN A 978 -43.42 36.92 69.54
N LEU A 979 -42.41 37.79 69.61
CA LEU A 979 -42.35 38.95 70.50
C LEU A 979 -42.46 40.29 69.75
N ASN A 980 -42.67 40.27 68.43
CA ASN A 980 -42.83 41.47 67.59
C ASN A 980 -44.02 42.37 68.00
N LYS A 981 -44.99 41.81 68.75
CA LYS A 981 -46.19 42.52 69.24
C LYS A 981 -46.07 43.00 70.70
N ILE A 982 -44.93 42.84 71.37
CA ILE A 982 -44.76 43.33 72.75
C ILE A 982 -45.06 44.84 72.81
N ASN A 983 -45.69 45.29 73.90
CA ASN A 983 -45.96 46.70 74.15
C ASN A 983 -45.21 47.15 75.40
N VAL A 984 -43.99 47.68 75.21
CA VAL A 984 -43.10 48.14 76.29
C VAL A 984 -43.72 49.32 77.07
N ILE A 985 -44.66 50.07 76.48
CA ILE A 985 -45.33 51.22 77.13
C ILE A 985 -46.12 50.78 78.37
N ARG A 986 -46.77 49.61 78.32
CA ARG A 986 -47.50 49.06 79.50
C ARG A 986 -46.56 48.58 80.61
N MET A 987 -45.26 48.50 80.31
CA MET A 987 -44.25 47.83 81.11
C MET A 987 -43.26 48.82 81.72
N TRP A 988 -43.20 50.03 81.17
CA TRP A 988 -42.38 51.13 81.67
C TRP A 988 -42.96 51.68 82.98
N LYS A 989 -42.40 51.22 84.10
CA LYS A 989 -42.76 51.66 85.45
C LYS A 989 -41.55 52.20 86.22
N ILE A 990 -40.61 52.84 85.52
CA ILE A 990 -39.52 53.57 86.19
C ILE A 990 -40.18 54.71 86.97
N ASN A 991 -40.38 54.49 88.26
CA ASN A 991 -41.07 55.43 89.14
C ASN A 991 -40.05 56.07 90.07
N GLN A 992 -39.46 55.27 90.95
CA GLN A 992 -38.60 55.74 92.04
C GLN A 992 -37.13 55.37 91.84
N GLU A 993 -36.79 54.57 90.83
CA GLU A 993 -35.43 54.10 90.58
C GLU A 993 -34.44 55.27 90.38
N MET A 994 -34.87 56.36 89.74
CA MET A 994 -34.07 57.59 89.55
C MET A 994 -33.62 58.28 90.85
N LEU A 995 -34.23 57.94 91.99
CA LEU A 995 -33.85 58.44 93.32
C LEU A 995 -32.54 57.81 93.81
N PHE A 996 -32.25 56.57 93.39
CA PHE A 996 -31.14 55.76 93.93
C PHE A 996 -29.94 55.66 92.98
N LEU A 997 -30.09 56.08 91.72
CA LEU A 997 -29.00 56.09 90.73
C LEU A 997 -28.03 57.23 91.01
N ARG A 998 -26.72 56.99 90.87
CA ARG A 998 -25.69 57.98 91.24
C ARG A 998 -25.36 58.93 90.09
N ASN A 999 -25.38 58.44 88.86
CA ASN A 999 -24.90 59.12 87.67
C ASN A 999 -26.01 59.47 86.68
N ILE A 1000 -27.06 58.65 86.54
CA ILE A 1000 -28.13 58.90 85.56
C ILE A 1000 -28.91 60.19 85.88
N GLU A 1001 -28.91 61.12 84.93
CA GLU A 1001 -29.57 62.43 85.02
C GLU A 1001 -30.89 62.46 84.23
N SER A 1002 -30.95 61.67 83.16
CA SER A 1002 -32.19 61.51 82.39
C SER A 1002 -32.33 60.12 81.77
N CYS A 1003 -33.58 59.71 81.64
CA CYS A 1003 -33.99 58.42 81.10
C CYS A 1003 -35.16 58.61 80.12
N CYS A 1004 -35.05 58.07 78.91
CA CYS A 1004 -36.05 58.25 77.85
C CYS A 1004 -36.53 56.91 77.27
N LEU A 1005 -37.82 56.82 76.93
CA LEU A 1005 -38.41 55.77 76.11
C LEU A 1005 -38.92 56.37 74.81
N TYR A 1006 -38.38 55.88 73.70
CA TYR A 1006 -38.79 56.26 72.35
C TYR A 1006 -39.50 55.10 71.65
N GLU A 1007 -40.47 55.42 70.80
CA GLU A 1007 -40.98 54.50 69.78
C GLU A 1007 -40.64 55.03 68.39
N VAL A 1008 -40.25 54.11 67.51
CA VAL A 1008 -40.00 54.39 66.10
C VAL A 1008 -40.99 53.57 65.28
N ASN A 1009 -41.99 54.25 64.75
CA ASN A 1009 -42.99 53.70 63.83
C ASN A 1009 -42.75 54.29 62.42
N GLY A 1010 -42.37 53.45 61.45
CA GLY A 1010 -42.19 53.89 60.05
C GLY A 1010 -41.04 54.89 59.81
N LEU A 1011 -41.21 55.82 58.86
CA LEU A 1011 -40.14 56.65 58.27
C LEU A 1011 -39.69 57.87 59.10
N SER A 1012 -39.11 57.63 60.27
CA SER A 1012 -38.03 58.48 60.85
C SER A 1012 -38.37 59.61 61.82
N ARG A 1013 -39.42 59.50 62.65
CA ARG A 1013 -39.51 60.34 63.87
C ARG A 1013 -39.46 59.49 65.13
N HIS A 1014 -38.45 59.76 65.95
CA HIS A 1014 -38.40 59.28 67.33
C HIS A 1014 -39.53 59.97 68.10
N GLN A 1015 -40.57 59.22 68.44
CA GLN A 1015 -41.63 59.73 69.29
C GLN A 1015 -41.26 59.45 70.75
N ILE A 1016 -41.10 60.49 71.57
CA ILE A 1016 -40.94 60.34 73.02
C ILE A 1016 -42.27 59.82 73.57
N ILE A 1017 -42.25 58.62 74.12
CA ILE A 1017 -43.38 58.06 74.88
C ILE A 1017 -43.28 58.53 76.32
N TRP A 1018 -42.08 58.42 76.87
CA TRP A 1018 -41.81 58.74 78.26
C TRP A 1018 -40.42 59.33 78.41
N GLN A 1019 -40.28 60.31 79.30
CA GLN A 1019 -39.00 60.88 79.68
C GLN A 1019 -39.02 61.20 81.16
N THR A 1020 -37.96 60.88 81.87
CA THR A 1020 -37.70 61.43 83.20
C THR A 1020 -36.36 62.12 83.20
N LYS A 1021 -36.30 63.31 83.79
CA LYS A 1021 -35.06 64.08 83.93
C LYS A 1021 -35.02 64.78 85.28
N ILE A 1022 -33.81 65.07 85.74
CA ILE A 1022 -33.61 65.87 86.95
C ILE A 1022 -33.40 67.33 86.54
N ASN A 1023 -34.32 68.20 86.94
CA ASN A 1023 -34.29 69.62 86.56
C ASN A 1023 -33.21 70.41 87.31
N ASN A 1024 -32.90 70.02 88.55
CA ASN A 1024 -31.95 70.73 89.43
C ASN A 1024 -30.59 70.03 89.52
N ILE A 1025 -30.15 69.38 88.43
CA ILE A 1025 -28.99 68.48 88.45
C ILE A 1025 -27.69 69.17 88.88
N ASP A 1026 -27.47 70.42 88.46
CA ASP A 1026 -26.27 71.18 88.81
C ASP A 1026 -26.11 71.37 90.32
N ASN A 1027 -27.22 71.36 91.08
CA ASN A 1027 -27.22 71.51 92.53
C ASN A 1027 -27.03 70.19 93.29
N CYS A 1028 -27.34 69.05 92.68
CA CYS A 1028 -27.37 67.75 93.37
C CYS A 1028 -26.39 66.70 92.81
N ARG A 1029 -25.75 66.94 91.66
CA ARG A 1029 -24.84 65.99 91.00
C ARG A 1029 -23.74 65.48 91.92
N ASN A 1030 -22.98 66.38 92.55
CA ASN A 1030 -21.89 66.00 93.46
C ASN A 1030 -22.41 65.13 94.60
N SER A 1031 -23.51 65.55 95.24
CA SER A 1031 -24.12 64.81 96.34
C SER A 1031 -24.59 63.41 95.95
N ARG A 1032 -25.13 63.24 94.74
CA ARG A 1032 -25.54 61.92 94.21
C ARG A 1032 -24.35 61.00 93.92
N GLN A 1033 -23.22 61.55 93.49
CA GLN A 1033 -22.05 60.78 93.09
C GLN A 1033 -21.13 60.42 94.28
N THR A 1034 -21.11 61.24 95.32
CA THR A 1034 -20.19 61.11 96.47
C THR A 1034 -20.84 60.54 97.73
N VAL A 1035 -21.94 59.76 97.61
CA VAL A 1035 -22.69 59.19 98.74
C VAL A 1035 -21.74 58.76 99.87
N ILE A 1036 -21.87 59.41 101.03
CA ILE A 1036 -20.99 59.21 102.19
C ILE A 1036 -21.65 58.20 103.13
N ASP A 1037 -21.07 57.01 103.27
CA ASP A 1037 -21.49 56.00 104.25
C ASP A 1037 -20.91 56.28 105.64
N SER A 1038 -21.06 57.52 106.12
CA SER A 1038 -20.67 57.94 107.47
C SER A 1038 -21.89 57.90 108.39
N ILE A 1039 -21.72 57.30 109.58
CA ILE A 1039 -22.75 57.31 110.63
C ILE A 1039 -22.94 58.73 111.19
N ASP A 1040 -21.90 59.56 111.11
CA ASP A 1040 -21.88 60.89 111.72
C ASP A 1040 -22.25 62.03 110.78
N ASP A 1041 -22.06 61.85 109.47
CA ASP A 1041 -22.29 62.88 108.46
C ASP A 1041 -23.42 62.49 107.50
N ALA A 1042 -24.65 62.92 107.81
CA ALA A 1042 -25.78 62.73 106.91
C ALA A 1042 -25.80 63.81 105.82
N GLN A 1043 -25.87 63.40 104.57
CA GLN A 1043 -25.97 64.31 103.43
C GLN A 1043 -27.44 64.47 103.04
N ILE A 1044 -27.95 65.71 103.10
CA ILE A 1044 -29.32 66.04 102.70
C ILE A 1044 -29.28 66.92 101.44
N TYR A 1045 -29.96 66.49 100.38
CA TYR A 1045 -30.09 67.29 99.17
C TYR A 1045 -31.49 67.17 98.55
N GLN A 1046 -31.84 68.17 97.74
CA GLN A 1046 -33.12 68.22 97.02
C GLN A 1046 -32.95 67.67 95.61
N LEU A 1047 -33.96 66.97 95.11
CA LEU A 1047 -33.95 66.34 93.79
C LEU A 1047 -35.31 66.59 93.11
N ASP A 1048 -35.29 67.35 92.03
CA ASP A 1048 -36.46 67.73 91.24
C ASP A 1048 -36.57 66.82 90.03
N ILE A 1049 -37.47 65.84 90.11
CA ILE A 1049 -37.73 64.88 89.04
C ILE A 1049 -38.90 65.38 88.20
N GLU A 1050 -38.63 65.65 86.93
CA GLU A 1050 -39.65 65.91 85.93
C GLU A 1050 -39.92 64.64 85.12
N ARG A 1051 -41.16 64.18 85.13
CA ARG A 1051 -41.65 63.06 84.31
C ARG A 1051 -42.59 63.58 83.22
N ILE A 1052 -42.31 63.18 81.99
CA ILE A 1052 -43.14 63.45 80.81
C ILE A 1052 -43.67 62.10 80.34
N ASN A 1053 -44.99 61.95 80.29
CA ASN A 1053 -45.66 60.76 79.74
C ASN A 1053 -46.63 61.20 78.64
N GLY A 1054 -46.20 61.05 77.38
CA GLY A 1054 -46.89 61.59 76.22
C GLY A 1054 -47.05 63.11 76.31
N LYS A 1055 -48.29 63.57 76.56
CA LYS A 1055 -48.62 65.01 76.73
C LYS A 1055 -48.70 65.46 78.20
N ARG A 1056 -48.65 64.52 79.15
CA ARG A 1056 -48.71 64.84 80.59
C ARG A 1056 -47.31 65.12 81.11
N LYS A 1057 -47.18 66.17 81.91
CA LYS A 1057 -45.94 66.57 82.55
C LYS A 1057 -46.21 66.69 84.05
N ASP A 1058 -45.55 65.83 84.81
CA ASP A 1058 -45.62 65.77 86.26
C ASP A 1058 -44.24 66.11 86.82
N SER A 1059 -44.18 66.91 87.89
CA SER A 1059 -42.91 67.27 88.54
C SER A 1059 -43.02 66.98 90.03
N GLU A 1060 -42.06 66.22 90.55
CA GLU A 1060 -41.99 65.82 91.94
C GLU A 1060 -40.65 66.28 92.53
N VAL A 1061 -40.71 67.01 93.63
CA VAL A 1061 -39.52 67.42 94.37
C VAL A 1061 -39.35 66.49 95.57
N TRP A 1062 -38.24 65.80 95.60
CA TRP A 1062 -37.84 64.86 96.64
C TRP A 1062 -36.74 65.46 97.51
N VAL A 1063 -36.78 65.18 98.81
CA VAL A 1063 -35.65 65.40 99.73
C VAL A 1063 -35.02 64.04 99.95
N ILE A 1064 -33.74 63.91 99.60
CA ILE A 1064 -32.98 62.68 99.80
C ILE A 1064 -31.99 62.94 100.93
N CYS A 1065 -31.96 62.00 101.87
CA CYS A 1065 -30.97 61.93 102.93
C CYS A 1065 -30.21 60.62 102.79
N THR A 1066 -28.88 60.69 102.69
CA THR A 1066 -27.98 59.54 102.61
C THR A 1066 -27.01 59.57 103.80
N GLY A 1067 -26.84 58.46 104.50
CA GLY A 1067 -26.04 58.36 105.75
C GLY A 1067 -26.84 58.70 107.03
N GLY A 1068 -26.25 58.45 108.21
CA GLY A 1068 -26.81 58.88 109.51
C GLY A 1068 -28.06 58.13 110.04
N HIS A 1069 -28.18 56.83 109.76
CA HIS A 1069 -29.35 55.97 110.09
C HIS A 1069 -29.91 56.09 111.51
N ASP A 1070 -29.07 56.42 112.51
CA ASP A 1070 -29.49 56.50 113.91
C ASP A 1070 -29.85 57.92 114.38
N LYS A 1071 -29.35 58.96 113.69
CA LYS A 1071 -29.52 60.38 114.10
C LYS A 1071 -30.73 61.05 113.44
N ILE A 1072 -31.02 60.73 112.18
CA ILE A 1072 -32.04 61.42 111.40
C ILE A 1072 -33.30 60.57 111.28
N LYS A 1073 -34.31 60.86 112.10
CA LYS A 1073 -35.67 60.30 112.00
C LYS A 1073 -36.58 61.19 111.13
N PRO A 1074 -37.71 60.70 110.58
CA PRO A 1074 -38.64 61.50 109.77
C PRO A 1074 -39.13 62.79 110.45
N GLU A 1075 -39.05 62.82 111.78
CA GLU A 1075 -39.49 63.90 112.66
C GLU A 1075 -38.33 64.79 113.14
N SER A 1076 -37.09 64.55 112.68
CA SER A 1076 -35.92 65.34 113.05
C SER A 1076 -36.08 66.82 112.69
N SER A 1077 -35.61 67.69 113.59
CA SER A 1077 -35.70 69.15 113.42
C SER A 1077 -35.03 69.62 112.14
N GLU A 1078 -33.92 69.01 111.75
CA GLU A 1078 -33.15 69.34 110.54
C GLU A 1078 -33.94 69.08 109.24
N LEU A 1079 -34.63 67.93 109.12
CA LEU A 1079 -35.49 67.64 107.97
C LEU A 1079 -36.71 68.57 107.92
N VAL A 1080 -37.30 68.88 109.08
CA VAL A 1080 -38.43 69.81 109.18
C VAL A 1080 -38.02 71.23 108.83
N GLU A 1081 -36.84 71.67 109.25
CA GLU A 1081 -36.28 72.99 108.96
C GLU A 1081 -35.88 73.11 107.48
N PHE A 1082 -35.25 72.08 106.91
CA PHE A 1082 -34.95 72.01 105.48
C PHE A 1082 -36.22 72.03 104.62
N SER A 1083 -37.24 71.25 105.00
CA SER A 1083 -38.56 71.22 104.34
C SER A 1083 -39.25 72.58 104.39
N LYS A 1084 -39.20 73.28 105.52
CA LYS A 1084 -39.75 74.64 105.67
C LYS A 1084 -38.97 75.66 104.84
N LYS A 1085 -37.63 75.63 104.88
CA LYS A 1085 -36.74 76.53 104.13
C LYS A 1085 -36.99 76.44 102.62
N ASN A 1086 -37.18 75.21 102.13
CA ASN A 1086 -37.39 74.94 100.71
C ASN A 1086 -38.87 74.83 100.30
N ARG A 1087 -39.81 75.21 101.19
CA ARG A 1087 -41.27 75.27 100.95
C ARG A 1087 -41.87 73.96 100.40
N LEU A 1088 -41.44 72.82 100.93
CA LEU A 1088 -41.88 71.50 100.48
C LEU A 1088 -43.15 71.08 101.24
N LYS A 1089 -44.12 70.45 100.55
CA LYS A 1089 -45.34 69.93 101.20
C LYS A 1089 -44.98 68.75 102.12
N ARG A 1090 -45.49 68.76 103.37
CA ARG A 1090 -45.39 67.63 104.30
C ARG A 1090 -46.01 66.38 103.65
N TRP A 1091 -45.36 65.22 103.85
CA TRP A 1091 -45.73 63.86 103.42
C TRP A 1091 -45.16 63.33 102.10
N SER A 1092 -43.84 63.07 102.09
CA SER A 1092 -43.22 61.85 101.53
C SER A 1092 -41.70 61.86 101.76
N CYS A 1093 -41.26 61.67 103.01
CA CYS A 1093 -39.85 61.38 103.30
C CYS A 1093 -39.62 59.89 103.07
N LEU A 1094 -38.85 59.55 102.05
CA LEU A 1094 -38.36 58.19 101.81
C LEU A 1094 -36.91 58.14 102.29
N PHE A 1095 -36.64 57.29 103.28
CA PHE A 1095 -35.27 56.96 103.69
C PHE A 1095 -34.73 55.91 102.72
N ALA A 1096 -33.64 56.24 102.05
CA ALA A 1096 -32.87 55.29 101.26
C ALA A 1096 -31.74 54.75 102.15
N CYS A 1097 -31.62 53.43 102.27
CA CYS A 1097 -30.37 52.79 102.70
C CYS A 1097 -29.47 52.62 101.48
#